data_AF-A0A7R5KU77-F1
#
_entry.id   AF-A0A7R5KU77-F1
#
_cell.length_a   1.000
_cell.length_b   1.000
_cell.length_c   1.000
_cell.angle_alpha   90.00
_cell.angle_beta   90.00
_cell.angle_gamma   90.00
#
_symmetry.space_group_name_H-M   'P 1'
#
loop_
_entity.id
_entity.type
_entity.pdbx_description
1 polymer ?
#
loop_
_entity_poly.entity_id
_entity_poly.type
_entity_poly.pdbx_seq_one_letter_code
_entity_poly.pdbx_strand_id
1 'polypeptide(L)'
;MARLLLQDGSVLRGRPFGAAGAAVAGEVVFQTGMVGYPEALTDPSYKAQILVLTYPLVGNYGVPRDEPDAFGLSRWFESSKIHVAALVVGECAGTGARGPAGVGQGRGVVSHSPPAGVDTRALTKKIREKGTLLGKLVPDGTPEESLSFEDPNKRHLVQEVSLKGPLVFNPGGSLRITALDCGLKNNQVRCLCKLGAAVTVVPWDHPLDTADFDGLFISNGPGDPQLCQETVSSLRRVLDAPQPKPVFGICLGHQLLALALGARTYKMKYGNRGHNQPCLHEDTQRCFITAQNHGFAVEAGSLPPGWAPLFTNANDGSNEGLVHQHKPFFSVQFHPEHCAGPTDLEGLFDVFVEAARDLQNGDGGARTVRERLRDWLTYTKVPAGGPDVAQPRKVLILGSGGLSIGQAGEFDYSGSQAIKALREENIQTVLINPNIATVQTSKGLADKVYFLPITPEYVTQVIRNERPDGVLLTFGGQTALNCGVELTKAGVLEQYHVRVLGTPVASIEMTEDRKVFAEKMEEIGEHVAPSEAATSLEQAQAAAERLGYPVLVRSAYALGGLGSGFANSREELVALVSQAFTHTSQVLVDKSLKGWKEIEYEVVRDAYNNCVTVCNMENLDPLGIHTGESIVVAPSQTLNDTEYFMLRRTAIKVVQHLGIVGECNIQFALNPESEQYYIIEVNARLSRSSALASKATGYPLAYVAAKLALGIPLPVLRNSVTNSTTANFEPSLDYCVVKIPRWDLSKFLRVSTKIGSSMKSVGEVMAIGRNFEEAFQKALRMVDENCVGFDHMVKPASDVELETPTDKRIFVLAAALRAGYSIERLYELTKIDRWFLHKMKNITDHAVLLESYRGEQGTMPPAVLQRAKQ
;
A
#
# COMPACT_ATOMS: atom_id res chain seq x y z
N MET A 1 15.08 -24.38 19.80
CA MET A 1 15.02 -22.93 19.53
C MET A 1 16.27 -22.53 18.74
N ALA A 2 16.40 -21.28 18.34
CA ALA A 2 17.62 -20.70 17.77
C ALA A 2 17.94 -19.37 18.46
N ARG A 3 19.21 -19.00 18.47
CA ARG A 3 19.73 -17.76 19.08
C ARG A 3 20.34 -16.88 18.01
N LEU A 4 19.85 -15.65 17.87
CA LEU A 4 20.53 -14.58 17.14
C LEU A 4 21.43 -13.83 18.12
N LEU A 5 22.73 -13.98 17.94
CA LEU A 5 23.78 -13.31 18.71
C LEU A 5 24.25 -12.10 17.91
N LEU A 6 24.28 -10.93 18.53
CA LEU A 6 24.76 -9.70 17.91
C LEU A 6 26.17 -9.37 18.42
N GLN A 7 26.96 -8.69 17.60
CA GLN A 7 28.32 -8.29 17.93
C GLN A 7 28.41 -7.40 19.20
N ASP A 8 27.32 -6.70 19.55
CA ASP A 8 27.23 -5.90 20.77
C ASP A 8 26.95 -6.71 22.05
N GLY A 9 26.92 -8.05 21.95
CA GLY A 9 26.64 -8.98 23.05
C GLY A 9 25.16 -9.29 23.25
N SER A 10 24.25 -8.68 22.49
CA SER A 10 22.81 -8.97 22.62
C SER A 10 22.46 -10.37 22.13
N VAL A 11 21.53 -11.02 22.82
CA VAL A 11 21.02 -12.35 22.46
C VAL A 11 19.51 -12.30 22.31
N LEU A 12 19.03 -12.66 21.12
CA LEU A 12 17.60 -12.78 20.81
C LEU A 12 17.28 -14.25 20.57
N ARG A 13 16.24 -14.77 21.20
CA ARG A 13 15.81 -16.16 21.07
C ARG A 13 14.53 -16.23 20.25
N GLY A 14 14.45 -17.20 19.35
CA GLY A 14 13.22 -17.46 18.59
C GLY A 14 13.04 -18.92 18.24
N ARG A 15 11.83 -19.25 17.79
CA ARG A 15 11.45 -20.57 17.31
C ARG A 15 11.90 -20.72 15.85
N PRO A 16 12.69 -21.75 15.51
CA PRO A 16 13.08 -21.98 14.12
C PRO A 16 11.86 -22.25 13.23
N PHE A 17 11.80 -21.64 12.04
CA PHE A 17 10.77 -21.91 11.03
C PHE A 17 11.38 -22.06 9.63
N GLY A 18 11.81 -23.26 9.24
CA GLY A 18 12.50 -23.50 7.97
C GLY A 18 13.28 -24.82 7.99
N ALA A 19 14.18 -25.03 7.03
CA ALA A 19 15.07 -26.20 7.07
C ALA A 19 15.99 -26.12 8.30
N ALA A 20 16.19 -27.24 8.99
CA ALA A 20 17.21 -27.36 10.02
C ALA A 20 18.58 -27.14 9.37
N GLY A 21 19.16 -25.95 9.57
CA GLY A 21 20.39 -25.54 8.89
C GLY A 21 21.52 -25.24 9.87
N ALA A 22 22.74 -25.16 9.32
CA ALA A 22 23.95 -24.80 10.05
C ALA A 22 23.87 -23.38 10.62
N ALA A 23 24.75 -23.07 11.58
CA ALA A 23 24.94 -21.71 12.04
C ALA A 23 25.38 -20.81 10.88
N VAL A 24 24.89 -19.57 10.85
CA VAL A 24 25.24 -18.58 9.81
C VAL A 24 25.60 -17.24 10.43
N ALA A 25 26.47 -16.49 9.77
CA ALA A 25 26.89 -15.15 10.17
C ALA A 25 26.68 -14.17 9.01
N GLY A 26 26.49 -12.90 9.34
CA GLY A 26 26.34 -11.84 8.35
C GLY A 26 26.01 -10.49 8.96
N GLU A 27 25.86 -9.50 8.10
CA GLU A 27 25.35 -8.18 8.46
C GLU A 27 23.85 -8.27 8.74
N VAL A 28 23.40 -7.80 9.91
CA VAL A 28 21.98 -7.75 10.27
C VAL A 28 21.39 -6.47 9.72
N VAL A 29 20.41 -6.62 8.83
CA VAL A 29 19.73 -5.52 8.15
C VAL A 29 18.23 -5.61 8.38
N PHE A 30 17.50 -4.50 8.27
CA PHE A 30 16.05 -4.50 8.33
C PHE A 30 15.46 -3.88 7.07
N GLN A 31 14.21 -4.23 6.76
CA GLN A 31 13.46 -3.67 5.64
C GLN A 31 12.01 -3.35 6.06
N THR A 32 11.49 -2.24 5.54
CA THR A 32 10.20 -1.64 5.95
C THR A 32 8.99 -2.03 5.09
N GLY A 33 9.15 -2.86 4.07
CA GLY A 33 8.01 -3.32 3.28
C GLY A 33 7.13 -4.29 4.07
N MET A 34 5.82 -4.18 3.87
CA MET A 34 4.82 -4.99 4.57
C MET A 34 4.42 -6.24 3.77
N VAL A 35 4.68 -6.24 2.47
CA VAL A 35 4.46 -7.36 1.52
C VAL A 35 5.75 -7.63 0.75
N GLY A 36 5.75 -8.68 -0.08
CA GLY A 36 6.87 -9.01 -0.95
C GLY A 36 8.00 -9.82 -0.32
N TYR A 37 7.71 -10.66 0.69
CA TYR A 37 8.74 -11.50 1.28
C TYR A 37 9.35 -12.54 0.32
N PRO A 38 8.62 -13.18 -0.62
CA PRO A 38 9.24 -14.09 -1.58
C PRO A 38 10.27 -13.40 -2.49
N GLU A 39 9.92 -12.21 -2.98
CA GLU A 39 10.74 -11.37 -3.84
C GLU A 39 11.96 -10.85 -3.08
N ALA A 40 11.76 -10.32 -1.87
CA ALA A 40 12.86 -9.84 -1.02
C ALA A 40 13.87 -10.95 -0.66
N LEU A 41 13.40 -12.18 -0.40
CA LEU A 41 14.29 -13.31 -0.10
C LEU A 41 15.17 -13.71 -1.29
N THR A 42 14.71 -13.45 -2.51
CA THR A 42 15.39 -13.80 -3.76
C THR A 42 16.13 -12.63 -4.42
N ASP A 43 16.07 -11.43 -3.83
CA ASP A 43 16.88 -10.28 -4.24
C ASP A 43 18.38 -10.52 -3.95
N PRO A 44 19.25 -10.54 -4.99
CA PRO A 44 20.68 -10.75 -4.82
C PRO A 44 21.39 -9.72 -3.94
N SER A 45 20.82 -8.53 -3.78
CA SER A 45 21.38 -7.44 -2.97
C SER A 45 21.44 -7.80 -1.47
N TYR A 46 20.65 -8.78 -1.02
CA TYR A 46 20.70 -9.32 0.34
C TYR A 46 21.73 -10.45 0.54
N LYS A 47 22.60 -10.74 -0.43
CA LYS A 47 23.57 -11.83 -0.34
C LYS A 47 24.33 -11.81 0.99
N ALA A 48 24.23 -12.91 1.73
CA ALA A 48 24.90 -13.14 3.01
C ALA A 48 24.49 -12.18 4.16
N GLN A 49 23.36 -11.47 4.03
CA GLN A 49 22.81 -10.64 5.10
C GLN A 49 21.75 -11.41 5.91
N ILE A 50 21.60 -11.07 7.19
CA ILE A 50 20.53 -11.54 8.06
C ILE A 50 19.40 -10.51 7.98
N LEU A 51 18.32 -10.85 7.27
CA LEU A 51 17.21 -9.94 6.98
C LEU A 51 16.18 -9.96 8.11
N VAL A 52 15.89 -8.78 8.66
CA VAL A 52 14.83 -8.54 9.64
C VAL A 52 13.63 -7.89 8.92
N LEU A 53 12.51 -8.59 8.86
CA LEU A 53 11.27 -7.99 8.38
C LEU A 53 10.60 -7.23 9.52
N THR A 54 10.34 -5.95 9.30
CA THR A 54 9.73 -5.08 10.33
C THR A 54 8.27 -5.43 10.56
N TYR A 55 7.52 -5.73 9.48
CA TYR A 55 6.15 -6.18 9.58
C TYR A 55 6.08 -7.53 10.32
N PRO A 56 5.27 -7.66 11.38
CA PRO A 56 5.37 -8.80 12.27
C PRO A 56 4.73 -10.07 11.70
N LEU A 57 3.79 -9.99 10.77
CA LEU A 57 3.05 -11.16 10.26
C LEU A 57 3.57 -11.59 8.89
N VAL A 58 4.36 -12.67 8.85
CA VAL A 58 5.02 -13.16 7.63
C VAL A 58 4.54 -14.57 7.28
N GLY A 59 4.40 -14.86 5.98
CA GLY A 59 3.88 -16.15 5.48
C GLY A 59 2.37 -16.17 5.22
N ASN A 60 1.70 -15.03 5.34
CA ASN A 60 0.23 -14.94 5.33
C ASN A 60 -0.40 -15.38 4.00
N TYR A 61 0.23 -15.09 2.86
CA TYR A 61 -0.22 -15.51 1.52
C TYR A 61 0.62 -16.67 0.96
N GLY A 62 1.49 -17.25 1.78
CA GLY A 62 2.38 -18.35 1.45
C GLY A 62 3.46 -18.04 0.43
N VAL A 63 4.08 -19.08 -0.16
CA VAL A 63 5.09 -18.95 -1.22
C VAL A 63 4.54 -19.61 -2.49
N PRO A 64 4.47 -18.90 -3.63
CA PRO A 64 3.97 -19.48 -4.87
C PRO A 64 4.89 -20.58 -5.37
N ARG A 65 4.33 -21.53 -6.13
CA ARG A 65 5.12 -22.52 -6.85
C ARG A 65 5.83 -21.84 -8.01
N ASP A 66 7.13 -22.08 -8.14
CA ASP A 66 7.89 -21.53 -9.26
C ASP A 66 7.39 -22.08 -10.60
N GLU A 67 7.26 -21.17 -11.56
CA GLU A 67 6.92 -21.47 -12.95
C GLU A 67 7.65 -20.47 -13.86
N PRO A 68 8.09 -20.88 -15.05
CA PRO A 68 8.74 -19.97 -15.98
C PRO A 68 7.72 -19.00 -16.58
N ASP A 69 8.13 -17.74 -16.76
CA ASP A 69 7.39 -16.73 -17.50
C ASP A 69 7.65 -16.82 -19.02
N ALA A 70 7.11 -15.85 -19.78
CA ALA A 70 7.24 -15.79 -21.24
C ALA A 70 8.69 -15.67 -21.74
N PHE A 71 9.64 -15.27 -20.90
CA PHE A 71 11.06 -15.14 -21.23
C PHE A 71 11.91 -16.26 -20.62
N GLY A 72 11.29 -17.27 -20.00
CA GLY A 72 11.97 -18.38 -19.35
C GLY A 72 12.60 -18.04 -18.00
N LEU A 73 12.26 -16.88 -17.43
CA LEU A 73 12.66 -16.50 -16.07
C LEU A 73 11.64 -17.05 -15.07
N SER A 74 12.01 -17.17 -13.79
CA SER A 74 11.02 -17.48 -12.75
C SER A 74 9.91 -16.43 -12.78
N ARG A 75 8.63 -16.80 -12.67
CA ARG A 75 7.52 -15.84 -12.63
C ARG A 75 7.44 -15.08 -11.31
N TRP A 76 7.80 -15.73 -10.21
CA TRP A 76 7.51 -15.27 -8.85
C TRP A 76 8.77 -14.88 -8.06
N PHE A 77 9.95 -15.21 -8.56
CA PHE A 77 11.21 -14.96 -7.88
C PHE A 77 12.12 -14.06 -8.70
N GLU A 78 12.92 -13.26 -8.00
CA GLU A 78 13.81 -12.29 -8.61
C GLU A 78 15.21 -12.85 -8.90
N SER A 79 15.47 -14.09 -8.50
CA SER A 79 16.63 -14.85 -8.93
C SER A 79 16.36 -16.36 -8.82
N SER A 80 17.35 -17.17 -9.17
CA SER A 80 17.26 -18.64 -9.10
C SER A 80 17.37 -19.21 -7.68
N LYS A 81 17.62 -18.39 -6.64
CA LYS A 81 17.84 -18.87 -5.27
C LYS A 81 17.55 -17.81 -4.22
N ILE A 82 17.42 -18.25 -2.97
CA ILE A 82 17.41 -17.35 -1.81
C ILE A 82 18.82 -16.82 -1.56
N HIS A 83 18.94 -15.51 -1.33
CA HIS A 83 20.22 -14.82 -1.15
C HIS A 83 20.52 -14.44 0.30
N VAL A 84 19.49 -14.22 1.13
CA VAL A 84 19.67 -13.95 2.56
C VAL A 84 20.39 -15.11 3.24
N ALA A 85 21.26 -14.80 4.21
CA ALA A 85 21.86 -15.82 5.07
C ALA A 85 20.81 -16.42 6.02
N ALA A 86 19.96 -15.56 6.59
CA ALA A 86 18.84 -15.92 7.44
C ALA A 86 17.76 -14.84 7.40
N LEU A 87 16.55 -15.23 7.80
CA LEU A 87 15.40 -14.35 7.99
C LEU A 87 15.09 -14.19 9.49
N VAL A 88 14.57 -13.06 9.94
CA VAL A 88 14.13 -12.83 11.32
C VAL A 88 12.78 -12.13 11.28
N VAL A 89 11.78 -12.71 11.95
CA VAL A 89 10.39 -12.22 11.91
C VAL A 89 9.75 -12.21 13.30
N GLY A 90 8.69 -11.41 13.45
CA GLY A 90 7.85 -11.40 14.64
C GLY A 90 7.05 -12.69 14.79
N GLU A 91 6.24 -13.02 13.79
CA GLU A 91 5.42 -14.21 13.70
C GLU A 91 5.52 -14.81 12.29
N CYS A 92 5.63 -16.13 12.19
CA CYS A 92 5.47 -16.85 10.93
C CYS A 92 4.13 -17.59 10.95
N ALA A 93 3.29 -17.35 9.93
CA ALA A 93 2.06 -18.11 9.74
C ALA A 93 2.39 -19.58 9.41
N GLY A 94 1.75 -20.52 10.12
CA GLY A 94 1.88 -21.96 9.87
C GLY A 94 1.10 -22.42 8.62
N THR A 95 0.01 -21.73 8.29
CA THR A 95 -0.81 -21.92 7.09
C THR A 95 -1.10 -20.55 6.46
N GLY A 96 -0.92 -20.44 5.14
CA GLY A 96 -1.22 -19.22 4.39
C GLY A 96 -2.62 -19.27 3.75
N ALA A 97 -3.07 -18.14 3.20
CA ALA A 97 -4.37 -18.00 2.52
C ALA A 97 -4.54 -19.00 1.35
N ARG A 98 -3.44 -19.33 0.66
CA ARG A 98 -3.39 -20.27 -0.48
C ARG A 98 -3.02 -21.71 -0.08
N GLY A 99 -3.14 -22.06 1.21
CA GLY A 99 -2.90 -23.41 1.74
C GLY A 99 -1.68 -23.51 2.69
N PRO A 100 -1.30 -24.74 3.11
CA PRO A 100 -0.08 -24.97 3.88
C PRO A 100 1.13 -24.65 3.00
N ALA A 101 1.59 -23.41 3.07
CA ALA A 101 2.75 -22.92 2.37
C ALA A 101 3.43 -21.87 3.24
N GLY A 102 3.86 -22.24 4.45
CA GLY A 102 4.77 -21.37 5.20
C GLY A 102 6.00 -21.06 4.34
N VAL A 103 6.75 -20.00 4.70
CA VAL A 103 7.96 -19.52 3.99
C VAL A 103 9.02 -20.62 3.72
N GLY A 104 8.87 -21.82 4.31
CA GLY A 104 9.73 -22.99 4.12
C GLY A 104 9.18 -24.18 3.32
N GLN A 105 8.04 -24.11 2.61
CA GLN A 105 7.47 -25.27 1.88
C GLN A 105 7.58 -25.23 0.33
N GLY A 106 8.30 -24.27 -0.26
CA GLY A 106 8.58 -24.19 -1.71
C GLY A 106 9.96 -24.74 -2.12
N ARG A 107 10.17 -24.99 -3.44
CA ARG A 107 11.50 -25.24 -4.04
C ARG A 107 12.39 -24.01 -3.83
N GLY A 108 13.08 -23.97 -2.69
CA GLY A 108 13.83 -22.79 -2.27
C GLY A 108 13.62 -22.56 -0.79
N VAL A 109 13.88 -23.58 0.03
CA VAL A 109 13.84 -23.44 1.47
C VAL A 109 14.93 -22.44 1.86
N VAL A 110 14.62 -21.46 2.72
CA VAL A 110 15.69 -20.72 3.43
C VAL A 110 16.54 -21.79 4.08
N SER A 111 17.76 -22.00 3.59
CA SER A 111 18.62 -23.14 3.92
C SER A 111 19.00 -23.20 5.40
N HIS A 112 18.61 -22.18 6.17
CA HIS A 112 18.90 -22.03 7.59
C HIS A 112 17.64 -21.62 8.33
N SER A 113 17.33 -22.35 9.41
CA SER A 113 16.16 -22.16 10.27
C SER A 113 16.11 -20.74 10.88
N PRO A 114 15.34 -19.80 10.31
CA PRO A 114 15.22 -18.45 10.82
C PRO A 114 14.45 -18.42 12.15
N PRO A 115 14.77 -17.53 13.12
CA PRO A 115 14.01 -17.41 14.36
C PRO A 115 12.74 -16.56 14.17
N ALA A 116 11.58 -17.14 14.48
CA ALA A 116 10.30 -16.44 14.70
C ALA A 116 10.08 -16.17 16.19
N GLY A 117 9.22 -15.21 16.53
CA GLY A 117 8.97 -14.80 17.91
C GLY A 117 10.01 -13.80 18.43
N VAL A 118 10.76 -13.15 17.54
CA VAL A 118 11.73 -12.12 17.89
C VAL A 118 11.06 -10.75 17.86
N ASP A 119 11.37 -9.88 18.82
CA ASP A 119 10.93 -8.48 18.76
C ASP A 119 11.70 -7.73 17.67
N THR A 120 11.17 -7.77 16.44
CA THR A 120 11.76 -7.12 15.27
C THR A 120 11.83 -5.60 15.42
N ARG A 121 10.89 -4.96 16.12
CA ARG A 121 10.90 -3.51 16.38
C ARG A 121 12.08 -3.12 17.27
N ALA A 122 12.31 -3.86 18.35
CA ALA A 122 13.45 -3.62 19.24
C ALA A 122 14.78 -3.82 18.50
N LEU A 123 14.88 -4.85 17.65
CA LEU A 123 16.05 -5.10 16.82
C LEU A 123 16.29 -3.99 15.79
N THR A 124 15.25 -3.55 15.07
CA THR A 124 15.33 -2.44 14.12
C THR A 124 15.80 -1.14 14.78
N LYS A 125 15.26 -0.79 15.96
CA LYS A 125 15.74 0.38 16.72
C LYS A 125 17.23 0.28 17.05
N LYS A 126 17.67 -0.88 17.52
CA LYS A 126 19.08 -1.14 17.86
C LYS A 126 19.99 -0.96 16.63
N ILE A 127 19.60 -1.49 15.47
CA ILE A 127 20.34 -1.30 14.21
C ILE A 127 20.38 0.18 13.82
N ARG A 128 19.27 0.92 13.92
CA ARG A 128 19.24 2.37 13.61
C ARG A 128 20.14 3.20 14.54
N GLU A 129 20.19 2.84 15.82
CA GLU A 129 21.01 3.53 16.83
C GLU A 129 22.50 3.25 16.63
N LYS A 130 22.88 1.98 16.48
CA LYS A 130 24.29 1.53 16.39
C LYS A 130 24.87 1.61 14.97
N GLY A 131 24.02 1.63 13.95
CA GLY A 131 24.40 1.44 12.55
C GLY A 131 24.54 -0.04 12.19
N THR A 132 25.43 -0.34 11.25
CA THR A 132 25.75 -1.71 10.83
C THR A 132 26.11 -2.60 12.01
N LEU A 133 25.37 -3.70 12.20
CA LEU A 133 25.63 -4.71 13.23
C LEU A 133 25.89 -6.06 12.59
N LEU A 134 26.95 -6.74 13.01
CA LEU A 134 27.16 -8.14 12.66
C LEU A 134 26.35 -9.03 13.59
N GLY A 135 25.82 -10.10 13.03
CA GLY A 135 25.05 -11.10 13.74
C GLY A 135 25.46 -12.50 13.34
N LYS A 136 25.19 -13.46 14.22
CA LYS A 136 25.21 -14.88 13.89
C LYS A 136 24.00 -15.58 14.47
N LEU A 137 23.39 -16.42 13.65
CA LEU A 137 22.27 -17.27 14.03
C LEU A 137 22.80 -18.66 14.36
N VAL A 138 22.61 -19.10 15.60
CA VAL A 138 23.12 -20.37 16.12
C VAL A 138 21.94 -21.23 16.59
N PRO A 139 21.70 -22.40 15.97
CA PRO A 139 20.72 -23.37 16.46
C PRO A 139 21.04 -23.84 17.88
N ASP A 140 20.02 -24.21 18.65
CA ASP A 140 20.25 -24.86 19.95
C ASP A 140 21.04 -26.17 19.79
N GLY A 141 21.96 -26.44 20.70
CA GLY A 141 22.86 -27.60 20.64
C GLY A 141 24.14 -27.37 19.84
N THR A 142 24.24 -26.29 19.07
CA THR A 142 25.48 -25.88 18.40
C THR A 142 26.31 -24.98 19.34
N PRO A 143 27.62 -25.27 19.56
CA PRO A 143 28.51 -24.42 20.33
C PRO A 143 28.58 -23.01 19.73
N GLU A 144 28.60 -21.99 20.59
CA GLU A 144 28.62 -20.59 20.11
C GLU A 144 29.92 -20.26 19.37
N GLU A 145 31.02 -20.88 19.77
CA GLU A 145 32.36 -20.72 19.22
C GLU A 145 32.53 -21.37 17.84
N SER A 146 31.54 -22.17 17.41
CA SER A 146 31.58 -22.86 16.11
C SER A 146 31.57 -21.91 14.91
N LEU A 147 31.15 -20.65 15.11
CA LEU A 147 31.12 -19.64 14.06
C LEU A 147 31.51 -18.25 14.61
N SER A 148 32.47 -17.61 13.94
CA SER A 148 32.86 -16.23 14.21
C SER A 148 31.89 -15.23 13.56
N PHE A 149 31.86 -13.99 14.06
CA PHE A 149 31.21 -12.90 13.33
C PHE A 149 31.97 -12.66 12.03
N GLU A 150 31.23 -12.46 10.95
CA GLU A 150 31.78 -12.21 9.61
C GLU A 150 31.12 -10.96 9.03
N ASP A 151 31.93 -10.03 8.51
CA ASP A 151 31.44 -8.91 7.72
C ASP A 151 31.46 -9.29 6.23
N PRO A 152 30.29 -9.54 5.61
CA PRO A 152 30.22 -9.98 4.22
C PRO A 152 30.70 -8.89 3.25
N ASN A 153 30.72 -7.61 3.65
CA ASN A 153 31.18 -6.52 2.78
C ASN A 153 32.69 -6.56 2.48
N LYS A 154 33.46 -7.38 3.21
CA LYS A 154 34.88 -7.62 2.93
C LYS A 154 35.12 -8.63 1.80
N ARG A 155 34.07 -9.33 1.35
CA ARG A 155 34.12 -10.29 0.24
C ARG A 155 33.58 -9.65 -1.02
N HIS A 156 34.04 -10.15 -2.17
CA HIS A 156 33.56 -9.72 -3.47
C HIS A 156 32.18 -10.34 -3.79
N LEU A 157 31.13 -9.89 -3.10
CA LEU A 157 29.79 -10.50 -3.16
C LEU A 157 29.20 -10.54 -4.57
N VAL A 158 29.51 -9.55 -5.41
CA VAL A 158 29.10 -9.52 -6.83
C VAL A 158 29.60 -10.76 -7.59
N GLN A 159 30.82 -11.21 -7.32
CA GLN A 159 31.40 -12.38 -7.99
C GLN A 159 30.69 -13.68 -7.55
N GLU A 160 30.13 -13.70 -6.34
CA GLU A 160 29.39 -14.85 -5.81
C GLU A 160 27.97 -14.97 -6.38
N VAL A 161 27.38 -13.85 -6.80
CA VAL A 161 25.99 -13.82 -7.32
C VAL A 161 25.92 -13.75 -8.83
N SER A 162 26.91 -13.11 -9.49
CA SER A 162 26.98 -12.98 -10.94
C SER A 162 26.97 -14.35 -11.63
N LEU A 163 26.29 -14.39 -12.77
CA LEU A 163 26.36 -15.43 -13.78
C LEU A 163 27.81 -15.76 -14.12
N LYS A 164 28.02 -17.00 -14.56
CA LYS A 164 29.35 -17.54 -14.93
C LYS A 164 29.63 -17.47 -16.42
N GLY A 165 28.62 -17.17 -17.23
CA GLY A 165 28.74 -16.98 -18.66
C GLY A 165 27.53 -16.21 -19.20
N PRO A 166 27.63 -15.67 -20.43
CA PRO A 166 26.54 -14.90 -21.04
C PRO A 166 25.27 -15.72 -21.26
N LEU A 167 24.11 -15.06 -21.09
CA LEU A 167 22.79 -15.59 -21.41
C LEU A 167 22.00 -14.57 -22.23
N VAL A 168 21.27 -15.03 -23.24
CA VAL A 168 20.47 -14.16 -24.12
C VAL A 168 19.00 -14.40 -23.86
N PHE A 169 18.25 -13.32 -23.64
CA PHE A 169 16.81 -13.31 -23.47
C PHE A 169 16.17 -12.52 -24.61
N ASN A 170 14.99 -12.97 -25.04
CA ASN A 170 14.26 -12.39 -26.17
C ASN A 170 15.14 -12.20 -27.44
N PRO A 171 15.75 -13.27 -27.98
CA PRO A 171 16.72 -13.17 -29.08
C PRO A 171 16.15 -12.57 -30.38
N GLY A 172 14.82 -12.50 -30.52
CA GLY A 172 14.14 -11.85 -31.64
C GLY A 172 13.93 -10.34 -31.46
N GLY A 173 14.41 -9.75 -30.36
CA GLY A 173 14.31 -8.31 -30.10
C GLY A 173 15.07 -7.47 -31.12
N SER A 174 14.58 -6.26 -31.37
CA SER A 174 15.09 -5.34 -32.40
C SER A 174 16.30 -4.51 -31.95
N LEU A 175 16.51 -4.41 -30.64
CA LEU A 175 17.54 -3.59 -30.03
C LEU A 175 18.45 -4.46 -29.16
N ARG A 176 19.77 -4.39 -29.35
CA ARG A 176 20.73 -5.19 -28.57
C ARG A 176 21.08 -4.45 -27.28
N ILE A 177 20.64 -4.98 -26.15
CA ILE A 177 21.00 -4.45 -24.83
C ILE A 177 21.92 -5.43 -24.13
N THR A 178 23.11 -4.98 -23.76
CA THR A 178 23.99 -5.74 -22.87
C THR A 178 23.70 -5.35 -21.43
N ALA A 179 23.41 -6.33 -20.57
CA ALA A 179 23.17 -6.14 -19.14
C ALA A 179 24.32 -6.76 -18.33
N LEU A 180 25.09 -5.93 -17.62
CA LEU A 180 26.09 -6.41 -16.66
C LEU A 180 25.40 -6.95 -15.41
N ASP A 181 25.55 -8.25 -15.15
CA ASP A 181 25.03 -8.91 -13.97
C ASP A 181 25.95 -8.69 -12.77
N CYS A 182 25.64 -7.66 -11.98
CA CYS A 182 26.28 -7.40 -10.70
C CYS A 182 25.53 -8.05 -9.52
N GLY A 183 24.55 -8.92 -9.77
CA GLY A 183 23.51 -9.32 -8.82
C GLY A 183 22.12 -8.93 -9.31
N LEU A 184 21.86 -9.19 -10.58
CA LEU A 184 20.68 -8.77 -11.32
C LEU A 184 19.40 -9.44 -10.78
N LYS A 185 18.35 -8.62 -10.68
CA LYS A 185 16.98 -9.09 -10.45
C LYS A 185 16.26 -9.39 -11.77
N ASN A 186 15.58 -10.54 -11.83
CA ASN A 186 14.88 -11.01 -13.02
C ASN A 186 13.95 -9.95 -13.64
N ASN A 187 13.27 -9.12 -12.83
CA ASN A 187 12.35 -8.12 -13.38
C ASN A 187 13.03 -7.05 -14.23
N GLN A 188 14.34 -6.79 -14.05
CA GLN A 188 15.09 -5.87 -14.93
C GLN A 188 15.15 -6.41 -16.37
N VAL A 189 15.36 -7.71 -16.53
CA VAL A 189 15.32 -8.37 -17.85
C VAL A 189 13.89 -8.35 -18.41
N ARG A 190 12.87 -8.59 -17.57
CA ARG A 190 11.46 -8.53 -18.00
C ARG A 190 11.10 -7.14 -18.54
N CYS A 191 11.47 -6.07 -17.85
CA CYS A 191 11.22 -4.69 -18.29
C CYS A 191 11.87 -4.41 -19.65
N LEU A 192 13.14 -4.76 -19.83
CA LEU A 192 13.86 -4.56 -21.10
C LEU A 192 13.27 -5.40 -22.25
N CYS A 193 12.97 -6.69 -22.00
CA CYS A 193 12.41 -7.58 -23.01
C CYS A 193 10.99 -7.17 -23.44
N LYS A 194 10.14 -6.71 -22.51
CA LYS A 194 8.79 -6.17 -22.83
C LYS A 194 8.84 -4.96 -23.77
N LEU A 195 9.92 -4.18 -23.71
CA LEU A 195 10.16 -3.04 -24.60
C LEU A 195 10.79 -3.44 -25.94
N GLY A 196 10.89 -4.74 -26.23
CA GLY A 196 11.35 -5.30 -27.50
C GLY A 196 12.87 -5.43 -27.65
N ALA A 197 13.62 -5.33 -26.55
CA ALA A 197 15.07 -5.53 -26.56
C ALA A 197 15.44 -7.02 -26.56
N ALA A 198 16.50 -7.37 -27.29
CA ALA A 198 17.25 -8.60 -27.10
C ALA A 198 18.31 -8.34 -26.03
N VAL A 199 18.17 -9.01 -24.88
CA VAL A 199 18.99 -8.72 -23.69
C VAL A 199 20.05 -9.79 -23.52
N THR A 200 21.31 -9.41 -23.71
CA THR A 200 22.47 -10.26 -23.39
C THR A 200 22.94 -9.93 -21.99
N VAL A 201 22.60 -10.80 -21.03
CA VAL A 201 23.12 -10.69 -19.67
C VAL A 201 24.51 -11.30 -19.62
N VAL A 202 25.50 -10.55 -19.15
CA VAL A 202 26.90 -10.95 -19.10
C VAL A 202 27.45 -10.86 -17.67
N PRO A 203 28.49 -11.64 -17.31
CA PRO A 203 29.12 -11.55 -15.99
C PRO A 203 29.61 -10.13 -15.64
N TRP A 204 29.68 -9.81 -14.35
CA TRP A 204 30.14 -8.50 -13.84
C TRP A 204 31.52 -8.04 -14.36
N ASP A 205 32.42 -8.99 -14.65
CA ASP A 205 33.79 -8.80 -15.13
C ASP A 205 33.92 -8.92 -16.67
N HIS A 206 32.80 -9.03 -17.38
CA HIS A 206 32.82 -9.17 -18.83
C HIS A 206 33.45 -7.94 -19.51
N PRO A 207 34.42 -8.14 -20.43
CA PRO A 207 34.97 -7.05 -21.22
C PRO A 207 33.88 -6.39 -22.07
N LEU A 208 33.78 -5.05 -22.01
CA LEU A 208 32.78 -4.30 -22.76
C LEU A 208 33.38 -3.73 -24.06
N ASP A 209 32.67 -3.94 -25.18
CA ASP A 209 32.89 -3.26 -26.46
C ASP A 209 31.59 -2.58 -26.90
N THR A 210 31.67 -1.29 -27.21
CA THR A 210 30.53 -0.48 -27.70
C THR A 210 29.96 -0.94 -29.05
N ALA A 211 30.67 -1.80 -29.80
CA ALA A 211 30.16 -2.39 -31.04
C ALA A 211 29.12 -3.50 -30.79
N ASP A 212 29.17 -4.14 -29.62
CA ASP A 212 28.38 -5.34 -29.32
C ASP A 212 26.93 -5.02 -28.91
N PHE A 213 26.66 -3.77 -28.52
CA PHE A 213 25.35 -3.35 -28.03
C PHE A 213 24.93 -1.97 -28.53
N ASP A 214 23.62 -1.75 -28.52
CA ASP A 214 22.98 -0.48 -28.82
C ASP A 214 22.72 0.33 -27.53
N GLY A 215 22.66 -0.34 -26.38
CA GLY A 215 22.66 0.28 -25.04
C GLY A 215 23.27 -0.65 -23.98
N LEU A 216 23.86 -0.07 -22.94
CA LEU A 216 24.45 -0.78 -21.81
C LEU A 216 23.63 -0.56 -20.54
N PHE A 217 23.22 -1.65 -19.91
CA PHE A 217 22.52 -1.66 -18.64
C PHE A 217 23.41 -2.25 -17.55
N ILE A 218 23.39 -1.67 -16.35
CA ILE A 218 24.20 -2.11 -15.21
C ILE A 218 23.25 -2.40 -14.05
N SER A 219 23.17 -3.67 -13.66
CA SER A 219 22.18 -4.11 -12.68
C SER A 219 22.46 -3.62 -11.26
N ASN A 220 21.49 -3.86 -10.38
CA ASN A 220 21.71 -3.84 -8.93
C ASN A 220 22.71 -4.93 -8.49
N GLY A 221 23.04 -4.93 -7.19
CA GLY A 221 23.88 -5.97 -6.62
C GLY A 221 24.25 -5.75 -5.15
N PRO A 222 24.89 -6.75 -4.51
CA PRO A 222 25.33 -6.70 -3.13
C PRO A 222 26.76 -6.15 -2.95
N GLY A 223 27.07 -5.73 -1.73
CA GLY A 223 28.45 -5.49 -1.27
C GLY A 223 28.99 -4.09 -1.52
N ASP A 224 30.31 -3.93 -1.29
CA ASP A 224 31.01 -2.66 -1.47
C ASP A 224 31.37 -2.45 -2.95
N PRO A 225 30.92 -1.35 -3.60
CA PRO A 225 31.23 -1.08 -5.00
C PRO A 225 32.74 -0.94 -5.27
N GLN A 226 33.57 -0.64 -4.26
CA GLN A 226 35.02 -0.53 -4.43
C GLN A 226 35.70 -1.86 -4.75
N LEU A 227 35.05 -3.00 -4.52
CA LEU A 227 35.62 -4.30 -4.88
C LEU A 227 35.53 -4.60 -6.37
N CYS A 228 34.66 -3.91 -7.13
CA CYS A 228 34.39 -4.17 -8.55
C CYS A 228 35.25 -3.32 -9.51
N GLN A 229 36.56 -3.24 -9.27
CA GLN A 229 37.46 -2.36 -10.05
C GLN A 229 37.57 -2.72 -11.54
N GLU A 230 37.41 -4.00 -11.88
CA GLU A 230 37.40 -4.46 -13.27
C GLU A 230 36.20 -3.89 -14.04
N THR A 231 35.01 -3.96 -13.45
CA THR A 231 33.79 -3.34 -14.01
C THR A 231 33.95 -1.83 -14.13
N VAL A 232 34.43 -1.15 -13.08
CA VAL A 232 34.67 0.31 -13.09
C VAL A 232 35.62 0.72 -14.22
N SER A 233 36.67 -0.07 -14.45
CA SER A 233 37.65 0.19 -15.52
C SER A 233 37.06 -0.03 -16.92
N SER A 234 36.23 -1.06 -17.09
CA SER A 234 35.50 -1.30 -18.35
C SER A 234 34.45 -0.22 -18.62
N LEU A 235 33.71 0.21 -17.60
CA LEU A 235 32.73 1.29 -17.72
C LEU A 235 33.39 2.60 -18.13
N ARG A 236 34.54 2.96 -17.55
CA ARG A 236 35.28 4.17 -17.93
C ARG A 236 35.58 4.21 -19.43
N ARG A 237 36.02 3.09 -20.01
CA ARG A 237 36.27 2.97 -21.46
C ARG A 237 35.01 3.18 -22.30
N VAL A 238 33.86 2.69 -21.84
CA VAL A 238 32.56 2.91 -22.53
C VAL A 238 32.12 4.37 -22.47
N LEU A 239 32.29 5.03 -21.32
CA LEU A 239 31.87 6.43 -21.13
C LEU A 239 32.73 7.43 -21.94
N ASP A 240 33.99 7.06 -22.18
CA ASP A 240 34.98 7.82 -22.96
C ASP A 240 34.92 7.52 -24.47
N ALA A 241 34.05 6.60 -24.90
CA ALA A 241 33.92 6.26 -26.31
C ALA A 241 33.55 7.48 -27.18
N PRO A 242 34.11 7.62 -28.40
CA PRO A 242 33.82 8.74 -29.29
C PRO A 242 32.33 8.88 -29.65
N GLN A 243 31.63 7.75 -29.74
CA GLN A 243 30.19 7.67 -29.97
C GLN A 243 29.53 7.00 -28.76
N PRO A 244 29.12 7.78 -27.75
CA PRO A 244 28.58 7.22 -26.53
C PRO A 244 27.23 6.54 -26.78
N LYS A 245 27.14 5.25 -26.46
CA LYS A 245 25.88 4.49 -26.42
C LYS A 245 25.13 4.81 -25.12
N PRO A 246 23.79 4.73 -25.05
CA PRO A 246 23.07 4.94 -23.81
C PRO A 246 23.53 4.00 -22.69
N VAL A 247 23.66 4.54 -21.48
CA VAL A 247 24.04 3.80 -20.28
C VAL A 247 23.01 4.05 -19.18
N PHE A 248 22.48 2.97 -18.61
CA PHE A 248 21.56 3.04 -17.47
C PHE A 248 22.02 2.13 -16.33
N GLY A 249 22.28 2.72 -15.16
CA GLY A 249 22.70 1.98 -13.95
C GLY A 249 21.64 2.01 -12.84
N ILE A 250 21.42 0.87 -12.19
CA ILE A 250 20.48 0.72 -11.06
C ILE A 250 21.22 0.30 -9.79
N CYS A 251 20.94 0.96 -8.66
CA CYS A 251 21.47 0.63 -7.34
C CYS A 251 23.00 0.51 -7.30
N LEU A 252 23.56 -0.71 -7.27
CA LEU A 252 25.00 -0.91 -7.39
C LEU A 252 25.53 -0.37 -8.73
N GLY A 253 24.81 -0.55 -9.83
CA GLY A 253 25.15 0.03 -11.13
C GLY A 253 25.23 1.55 -11.13
N HIS A 254 24.42 2.23 -10.32
CA HIS A 254 24.55 3.67 -10.07
C HIS A 254 25.87 4.03 -9.38
N GLN A 255 26.26 3.25 -8.37
CA GLN A 255 27.51 3.44 -7.63
C GLN A 255 28.73 3.14 -8.49
N LEU A 256 28.69 2.07 -9.29
CA LEU A 256 29.77 1.71 -10.22
C LEU A 256 29.94 2.75 -11.33
N LEU A 257 28.83 3.28 -11.84
CA LEU A 257 28.86 4.41 -12.77
C LEU A 257 29.55 5.61 -12.12
N ALA A 258 29.16 5.98 -10.90
CA ALA A 258 29.79 7.09 -10.18
C ALA A 258 31.31 6.90 -9.97
N LEU A 259 31.74 5.69 -9.59
CA LEU A 259 33.17 5.36 -9.45
C LEU A 259 33.92 5.44 -10.79
N ALA A 260 33.28 5.03 -11.90
CA ALA A 260 33.88 5.15 -13.24
C ALA A 260 34.16 6.61 -13.62
N LEU A 261 33.30 7.53 -13.15
CA LEU A 261 33.45 8.98 -13.29
C LEU A 261 34.50 9.61 -12.36
N GLY A 262 35.02 8.84 -11.40
CA GLY A 262 35.95 9.33 -10.36
C GLY A 262 35.27 9.96 -9.14
N ALA A 263 33.95 9.83 -9.00
CA ALA A 263 33.23 10.22 -7.79
C ALA A 263 33.50 9.22 -6.65
N ARG A 264 33.11 9.58 -5.43
CA ARG A 264 33.30 8.78 -4.22
C ARG A 264 32.01 8.10 -3.77
N THR A 265 32.15 6.92 -3.15
CA THR A 265 31.09 6.19 -2.47
C THR A 265 31.41 6.04 -0.99
N TYR A 266 30.39 5.88 -0.15
CA TYR A 266 30.54 5.67 1.29
C TYR A 266 29.52 4.67 1.83
N LYS A 267 29.88 3.93 2.89
CA LYS A 267 28.94 3.06 3.62
C LYS A 267 27.99 3.94 4.45
N MET A 268 26.69 3.76 4.26
CA MET A 268 25.66 4.42 5.05
C MET A 268 25.58 3.82 6.46
N LYS A 269 25.05 4.58 7.42
CA LYS A 269 24.91 4.11 8.81
C LYS A 269 24.11 2.80 8.91
N TYR A 270 22.95 2.74 8.27
CA TYR A 270 22.10 1.54 8.24
C TYR A 270 21.41 1.32 6.88
N GLY A 271 21.77 2.10 5.85
CA GLY A 271 21.25 2.01 4.48
C GLY A 271 19.78 2.38 4.32
N ASN A 272 19.33 2.51 3.07
CA ASN A 272 17.93 2.68 2.72
C ASN A 272 17.36 1.33 2.24
N ARG A 273 16.37 0.82 2.99
CA ARG A 273 15.81 -0.51 2.81
C ARG A 273 14.30 -0.50 3.06
N GLY A 274 13.51 -0.51 1.99
CA GLY A 274 12.05 -0.38 2.11
C GLY A 274 11.34 -0.18 0.78
N HIS A 275 10.02 -0.22 0.82
CA HIS A 275 9.14 0.06 -0.34
C HIS A 275 8.53 1.46 -0.27
N ASN A 276 8.96 2.28 0.68
CA ASN A 276 8.35 3.57 1.02
C ASN A 276 9.37 4.72 1.05
N GLN A 277 10.44 4.63 0.25
CA GLN A 277 11.52 5.64 0.26
C GLN A 277 11.19 6.79 -0.70
N PRO A 278 11.07 8.04 -0.21
CA PRO A 278 10.71 9.18 -1.05
C PRO A 278 11.91 9.78 -1.78
N CYS A 279 11.84 9.85 -3.10
CA CYS A 279 12.89 10.40 -3.97
C CYS A 279 12.38 11.64 -4.70
N LEU A 280 13.00 12.80 -4.45
CA LEU A 280 12.76 14.05 -5.16
C LEU A 280 13.50 14.03 -6.49
N HIS A 281 12.81 14.33 -7.59
CA HIS A 281 13.42 14.60 -8.88
C HIS A 281 13.87 16.06 -8.94
N GLU A 282 15.16 16.29 -9.18
CA GLU A 282 15.78 17.62 -9.06
C GLU A 282 15.18 18.66 -10.03
N ASP A 283 14.93 18.28 -11.29
CA ASP A 283 14.49 19.24 -12.31
C ASP A 283 13.01 19.63 -12.18
N THR A 284 12.16 18.74 -11.63
CA THR A 284 10.70 18.99 -11.54
C THR A 284 10.19 19.18 -10.12
N GLN A 285 11.02 18.90 -9.11
CA GLN A 285 10.68 18.92 -7.68
C GLN A 285 9.51 18.00 -7.30
N ARG A 286 9.11 17.09 -8.20
CA ARG A 286 8.17 16.01 -7.87
C ARG A 286 8.87 14.94 -7.05
N CYS A 287 8.11 14.29 -6.19
CA CYS A 287 8.61 13.25 -5.32
C CYS A 287 7.85 11.96 -5.52
N PHE A 288 8.59 10.86 -5.63
CA PHE A 288 8.11 9.53 -5.97
C PHE A 288 8.45 8.56 -4.85
N ILE A 289 7.61 7.54 -4.66
CA ILE A 289 7.88 6.48 -3.69
C ILE A 289 8.63 5.36 -4.39
N THR A 290 9.71 4.89 -3.77
CA THR A 290 10.64 3.96 -4.40
C THR A 290 10.95 2.76 -3.52
N ALA A 291 11.23 1.63 -4.19
CA ALA A 291 11.82 0.45 -3.58
C ALA A 291 13.34 0.61 -3.53
N GLN A 292 13.94 0.42 -2.35
CA GLN A 292 15.38 0.53 -2.16
C GLN A 292 15.91 -0.62 -1.31
N ASN A 293 17.11 -1.07 -1.66
CA ASN A 293 17.89 -2.01 -0.86
C ASN A 293 19.40 -1.79 -1.04
N HIS A 294 19.95 -0.76 -0.41
CA HIS A 294 21.38 -0.49 -0.48
C HIS A 294 21.97 -0.03 0.87
N GLY A 295 23.23 -0.38 1.08
CA GLY A 295 24.01 0.02 2.27
C GLY A 295 25.12 1.03 1.99
N PHE A 296 25.34 1.37 0.74
CA PHE A 296 26.34 2.33 0.27
C PHE A 296 25.65 3.42 -0.56
N ALA A 297 26.22 4.62 -0.62
CA ALA A 297 25.68 5.74 -1.40
C ALA A 297 26.80 6.52 -2.08
N VAL A 298 26.42 7.31 -3.10
CA VAL A 298 27.32 8.22 -3.83
C VAL A 298 27.40 9.57 -3.14
N GLU A 299 28.59 10.13 -3.03
CA GLU A 299 28.80 11.50 -2.56
C GLU A 299 28.62 12.49 -3.71
N ALA A 300 27.43 13.08 -3.85
CA ALA A 300 27.10 13.99 -4.95
C ALA A 300 28.07 15.18 -5.12
N GLY A 301 28.67 15.67 -4.03
CA GLY A 301 29.65 16.76 -4.08
C GLY A 301 30.98 16.39 -4.76
N SER A 302 31.22 15.11 -5.03
CA SER A 302 32.42 14.61 -5.71
C SER A 302 32.25 14.38 -7.22
N LEU A 303 31.09 14.74 -7.78
CA LEU A 303 30.80 14.54 -9.20
C LEU A 303 31.66 15.48 -10.09
N PRO A 304 32.16 14.99 -11.24
CA PRO A 304 32.88 15.83 -12.19
C PRO A 304 31.94 16.79 -12.96
N PRO A 305 32.48 17.82 -13.62
CA PRO A 305 31.71 18.71 -14.49
C PRO A 305 30.92 17.94 -15.57
N GLY A 306 29.73 18.44 -15.90
CA GLY A 306 28.84 17.82 -16.90
C GLY A 306 27.88 16.77 -16.33
N TRP A 307 28.03 16.40 -15.06
CA TRP A 307 27.10 15.53 -14.33
C TRP A 307 26.31 16.31 -13.28
N ALA A 308 25.10 15.85 -12.99
CA ALA A 308 24.24 16.40 -11.95
C ALA A 308 23.51 15.27 -11.21
N PRO A 309 23.14 15.47 -9.94
CA PRO A 309 22.12 14.67 -9.28
C PRO A 309 20.82 14.69 -10.11
N LEU A 310 20.22 13.51 -10.29
CA LEU A 310 18.92 13.35 -10.94
C LEU A 310 17.81 13.23 -9.88
N PHE A 311 18.08 12.45 -8.85
CA PHE A 311 17.19 12.29 -7.69
C PHE A 311 17.97 12.45 -6.39
N THR A 312 17.26 12.90 -5.35
CA THR A 312 17.74 13.00 -3.97
C THR A 312 16.70 12.46 -3.00
N ASN A 313 17.14 11.74 -1.97
CA ASN A 313 16.26 11.20 -0.95
C ASN A 313 15.67 12.35 -0.11
N ALA A 314 14.35 12.43 -0.02
CA ALA A 314 13.67 13.52 0.70
C ALA A 314 13.79 13.41 2.24
N ASN A 315 14.23 12.27 2.77
CA ASN A 315 14.36 12.04 4.22
C ASN A 315 15.76 12.33 4.75
N ASP A 316 16.82 11.93 4.03
CA ASP A 316 18.20 12.03 4.52
C ASP A 316 19.16 12.78 3.58
N GLY A 317 18.68 13.21 2.41
CA GLY A 317 19.48 13.96 1.44
C GLY A 317 20.53 13.13 0.70
N SER A 318 20.53 11.80 0.81
CA SER A 318 21.45 10.97 0.02
C SER A 318 21.14 11.07 -1.47
N ASN A 319 22.17 10.90 -2.31
CA ASN A 319 22.00 10.89 -3.76
C ASN A 319 21.22 9.63 -4.19
N GLU A 320 20.22 9.83 -5.04
CA GLU A 320 19.32 8.76 -5.50
C GLU A 320 19.37 8.56 -7.02
N GLY A 321 20.23 9.30 -7.72
CA GLY A 321 20.42 9.16 -9.15
C GLY A 321 21.34 10.22 -9.73
N LEU A 322 21.89 9.94 -10.91
CA LEU A 322 22.77 10.83 -11.66
C LEU A 322 22.29 10.95 -13.10
N VAL A 323 22.55 12.10 -13.72
CA VAL A 323 22.31 12.30 -15.15
C VAL A 323 23.42 13.17 -15.74
N HIS A 324 23.85 12.82 -16.95
CA HIS A 324 24.77 13.66 -17.72
C HIS A 324 23.99 14.76 -18.45
N GLN A 325 24.55 15.97 -18.55
CA GLN A 325 23.91 17.12 -19.20
C GLN A 325 23.59 16.90 -20.69
N HIS A 326 24.50 16.26 -21.45
CA HIS A 326 24.34 16.04 -22.90
C HIS A 326 24.47 14.59 -23.37
N LYS A 327 25.32 13.76 -22.74
CA LYS A 327 25.50 12.35 -23.13
C LYS A 327 24.31 11.50 -22.64
N PRO A 328 23.99 10.38 -23.30
CA PRO A 328 22.83 9.54 -22.98
C PRO A 328 23.05 8.65 -21.75
N PHE A 329 23.55 9.21 -20.65
CA PHE A 329 23.91 8.47 -19.45
C PHE A 329 23.07 8.94 -18.27
N PHE A 330 22.49 7.99 -17.56
CA PHE A 330 21.82 8.25 -16.29
C PHE A 330 21.85 7.01 -15.41
N SER A 331 21.56 7.20 -14.12
CA SER A 331 21.46 6.10 -13.17
C SER A 331 20.55 6.47 -12.02
N VAL A 332 20.04 5.47 -11.33
CA VAL A 332 19.22 5.62 -10.12
C VAL A 332 19.68 4.65 -9.04
N GLN A 333 19.64 5.09 -7.78
CA GLN A 333 20.07 4.30 -6.63
C GLN A 333 18.97 3.35 -6.13
N PHE A 334 17.70 3.69 -6.41
CA PHE A 334 16.54 2.84 -6.16
C PHE A 334 16.27 1.84 -7.30
N HIS A 335 15.28 0.98 -7.12
CA HIS A 335 14.95 -0.14 -8.00
C HIS A 335 13.63 0.12 -8.76
N PRO A 336 13.65 0.78 -9.93
CA PRO A 336 12.45 1.02 -10.74
C PRO A 336 11.80 -0.25 -11.29
N GLU A 337 12.52 -1.37 -11.29
CA GLU A 337 11.97 -2.69 -11.59
C GLU A 337 11.14 -3.28 -10.44
N HIS A 338 11.03 -2.61 -9.29
CA HIS A 338 10.17 -3.01 -8.16
C HIS A 338 10.34 -4.47 -7.71
N CYS A 339 9.32 -5.33 -7.73
CA CYS A 339 9.34 -6.75 -7.31
C CYS A 339 10.34 -7.04 -6.16
N ALA A 340 10.08 -6.61 -4.92
CA ALA A 340 8.87 -6.00 -4.42
C ALA A 340 8.90 -4.46 -4.39
N GLY A 341 7.72 -3.82 -4.37
CA GLY A 341 7.59 -2.38 -4.16
C GLY A 341 6.79 -1.61 -5.22
N PRO A 342 6.73 -0.27 -5.08
CA PRO A 342 5.95 0.60 -5.96
C PRO A 342 6.49 0.61 -7.40
N THR A 343 5.56 0.62 -8.37
CA THR A 343 5.85 0.60 -9.82
C THR A 343 5.99 2.01 -10.43
N ASP A 344 6.06 3.04 -9.58
CA ASP A 344 5.89 4.45 -9.92
C ASP A 344 6.93 4.99 -10.92
N LEU A 345 8.09 4.34 -11.04
CA LEU A 345 9.22 4.75 -11.88
C LEU A 345 9.68 3.69 -12.88
N GLU A 346 8.83 2.69 -13.20
CA GLU A 346 9.14 1.70 -14.25
C GLU A 346 9.42 2.37 -15.62
N GLY A 347 8.84 3.54 -15.86
CA GLY A 347 9.04 4.34 -17.08
C GLY A 347 10.49 4.80 -17.36
N LEU A 348 11.40 4.64 -16.39
CA LEU A 348 12.83 4.86 -16.63
C LEU A 348 13.41 3.86 -17.65
N PHE A 349 12.85 2.65 -17.75
CA PHE A 349 13.24 1.68 -18.77
C PHE A 349 12.81 2.14 -20.18
N ASP A 350 11.63 2.75 -20.32
CA ASP A 350 11.17 3.33 -21.58
C ASP A 350 12.16 4.40 -22.08
N VAL A 351 12.53 5.35 -21.23
CA VAL A 351 13.48 6.42 -21.59
C VAL A 351 14.83 5.87 -22.05
N PHE A 352 15.33 4.84 -21.38
CA PHE A 352 16.59 4.18 -21.76
C PHE A 352 16.49 3.49 -23.12
N VAL A 353 15.44 2.69 -23.34
CA VAL A 353 15.25 1.93 -24.58
C VAL A 353 14.96 2.86 -25.76
N GLU A 354 14.17 3.91 -25.57
CA GLU A 354 13.92 4.93 -26.58
C GLU A 354 15.19 5.67 -26.97
N ALA A 355 16.04 6.07 -26.00
CA ALA A 355 17.30 6.73 -26.29
C ALA A 355 18.24 5.83 -27.13
N ALA A 356 18.24 4.52 -26.87
CA ALA A 356 19.03 3.55 -27.64
C ALA A 356 18.46 3.31 -29.03
N ARG A 357 17.13 3.24 -29.16
CA ARG A 357 16.43 3.12 -30.45
C ARG A 357 16.66 4.34 -31.34
N ASP A 358 16.57 5.54 -30.79
CA ASP A 358 16.79 6.77 -31.56
C ASP A 358 18.25 6.85 -32.06
N LEU A 359 19.22 6.46 -31.23
CA LEU A 359 20.62 6.41 -31.67
C LEU A 359 20.84 5.33 -32.75
N GLN A 360 20.19 4.17 -32.64
CA GLN A 360 20.25 3.10 -33.65
C GLN A 360 19.70 3.57 -35.01
N ASN A 361 18.65 4.40 -34.99
CA ASN A 361 18.02 4.97 -36.19
C ASN A 361 18.74 6.19 -36.77
N GLY A 362 19.76 6.73 -36.08
CA GLY A 362 20.49 7.93 -36.49
C GLY A 362 19.89 9.26 -36.01
N ASP A 363 18.89 9.22 -35.12
CA ASP A 363 18.13 10.37 -34.60
C ASP A 363 18.67 10.92 -33.26
N GLY A 364 19.92 10.62 -32.91
CA GLY A 364 20.52 10.88 -31.59
C GLY A 364 20.70 12.34 -31.16
N GLY A 365 20.13 13.32 -31.87
CA GLY A 365 20.39 14.75 -31.70
C GLY A 365 19.22 15.64 -31.26
N ALA A 366 17.99 15.14 -31.20
CA ALA A 366 16.82 16.00 -30.97
C ALA A 366 16.58 16.35 -29.50
N ARG A 367 16.75 15.38 -28.58
CA ARG A 367 16.50 15.53 -27.13
C ARG A 367 17.45 14.66 -26.32
N THR A 368 18.11 15.27 -25.34
CA THR A 368 18.96 14.59 -24.35
C THR A 368 18.13 13.69 -23.44
N VAL A 369 18.77 12.73 -22.76
CA VAL A 369 18.09 11.87 -21.77
C VAL A 369 17.54 12.70 -20.61
N ARG A 370 18.26 13.73 -20.16
CA ARG A 370 17.79 14.65 -19.11
C ARG A 370 16.49 15.34 -19.51
N GLU A 371 16.40 15.82 -20.75
CA GLU A 371 15.17 16.45 -21.25
C GLU A 371 14.02 15.45 -21.33
N ARG A 372 14.26 14.23 -21.81
CA ARG A 372 13.23 13.16 -21.83
C ARG A 372 12.71 12.85 -20.43
N LEU A 373 13.61 12.69 -19.47
CA LEU A 373 13.26 12.44 -18.06
C LEU A 373 12.46 13.60 -17.48
N ARG A 374 12.92 14.84 -17.67
CA ARG A 374 12.21 16.04 -17.24
C ARG A 374 10.83 16.11 -17.86
N ASP A 375 10.70 15.93 -19.16
CA ASP A 375 9.42 16.04 -19.87
C ASP A 375 8.42 14.96 -19.41
N TRP A 376 8.88 13.71 -19.24
CA TRP A 376 8.06 12.61 -18.72
C TRP A 376 7.63 12.83 -17.27
N LEU A 377 8.54 13.31 -16.43
CA LEU A 377 8.28 13.53 -15.00
C LEU A 377 7.57 14.86 -14.74
N THR A 378 7.49 15.78 -15.69
CA THR A 378 6.79 17.06 -15.52
C THR A 378 5.28 16.85 -15.45
N TYR A 379 4.62 17.54 -14.52
CA TYR A 379 3.16 17.56 -14.47
C TYR A 379 2.63 18.65 -15.42
N THR A 380 1.57 18.34 -16.18
CA THR A 380 1.13 19.17 -17.33
C THR A 380 0.19 20.33 -16.97
N LYS A 381 -0.50 20.27 -15.82
CA LYS A 381 -1.42 21.32 -15.37
C LYS A 381 -0.78 22.10 -14.24
N VAL A 382 -0.43 23.37 -14.47
CA VAL A 382 -0.10 24.32 -13.39
C VAL A 382 -1.28 24.33 -12.41
N PRO A 383 -1.07 24.03 -11.12
CA PRO A 383 -2.18 23.97 -10.19
C PRO A 383 -2.90 25.31 -10.09
N ALA A 384 -4.22 25.27 -9.95
CA ALA A 384 -5.02 26.38 -9.47
C ALA A 384 -4.60 26.69 -8.01
N GLY A 385 -3.46 27.36 -7.85
CA GLY A 385 -2.76 27.46 -6.56
C GLY A 385 -1.24 27.53 -6.65
N GLY A 386 -0.64 27.70 -7.84
CA GLY A 386 0.79 27.98 -7.98
C GLY A 386 1.25 29.21 -7.18
N PRO A 387 2.56 29.49 -7.08
CA PRO A 387 3.11 30.57 -6.25
C PRO A 387 2.51 31.96 -6.51
N ASP A 388 1.89 32.17 -7.68
CA ASP A 388 1.21 33.42 -8.06
C ASP A 388 -0.23 33.54 -7.53
N VAL A 389 -0.79 32.52 -6.88
CA VAL A 389 -2.15 32.52 -6.33
C VAL A 389 -2.12 32.99 -4.88
N ALA A 390 -2.77 34.12 -4.61
CA ALA A 390 -2.83 34.69 -3.26
C ALA A 390 -3.45 33.70 -2.25
N GLN A 391 -2.74 33.51 -1.13
CA GLN A 391 -3.20 32.78 0.05
C GLN A 391 -4.54 33.37 0.55
N PRO A 392 -5.55 32.55 0.88
CA PRO A 392 -6.80 33.05 1.44
C PRO A 392 -6.56 33.64 2.82
N ARG A 393 -7.17 34.79 3.14
CA ARG A 393 -7.08 35.42 4.47
C ARG A 393 -8.15 34.87 5.41
N LYS A 394 -9.32 34.53 4.87
CA LYS A 394 -10.42 33.92 5.61
C LYS A 394 -10.99 32.71 4.88
N VAL A 395 -11.13 31.59 5.59
CA VAL A 395 -11.67 30.34 5.05
C VAL A 395 -12.92 29.91 5.82
N LEU A 396 -13.96 29.56 5.06
CA LEU A 396 -15.19 28.95 5.56
C LEU A 396 -15.05 27.42 5.56
N ILE A 397 -15.42 26.79 6.68
CA ILE A 397 -15.42 25.34 6.85
C ILE A 397 -16.86 24.91 7.12
N LEU A 398 -17.35 23.95 6.33
CA LEU A 398 -18.66 23.34 6.55
C LEU A 398 -18.50 22.06 7.38
N GLY A 399 -19.09 22.01 8.57
CA GLY A 399 -19.09 20.82 9.41
C GLY A 399 -20.01 19.71 8.89
N SER A 400 -20.21 18.65 9.68
CA SER A 400 -21.06 17.52 9.29
C SER A 400 -22.54 17.66 9.63
N GLY A 401 -22.90 18.62 10.50
CA GLY A 401 -24.24 18.66 11.07
C GLY A 401 -24.40 17.70 12.25
N GLY A 402 -25.64 17.25 12.48
CA GLY A 402 -25.94 16.26 13.52
C GLY A 402 -25.31 14.90 13.22
N LEU A 403 -25.04 14.12 14.27
CA LEU A 403 -24.56 12.75 14.11
C LEU A 403 -25.68 11.84 13.62
N SER A 404 -25.43 11.05 12.58
CA SER A 404 -26.34 10.03 12.05
C SER A 404 -25.57 8.76 11.70
N ILE A 405 -26.27 7.65 11.53
CA ILE A 405 -25.64 6.41 11.03
C ILE A 405 -24.99 6.73 9.67
N GLY A 406 -23.71 6.39 9.52
CA GLY A 406 -22.90 6.69 8.33
C GLY A 406 -22.26 8.09 8.29
N GLN A 407 -22.60 9.01 9.20
CA GLN A 407 -21.92 10.30 9.40
C GLN A 407 -21.78 10.59 10.90
N ALA A 408 -20.64 10.22 11.48
CA ALA A 408 -20.43 10.31 12.93
C ALA A 408 -19.29 11.30 13.29
N GLY A 409 -18.53 10.99 14.34
CA GLY A 409 -17.51 11.86 14.92
C GLY A 409 -16.24 12.02 14.09
N GLU A 410 -16.07 11.27 13.01
CA GLU A 410 -14.94 11.37 12.08
C GLU A 410 -14.79 12.78 11.49
N PHE A 411 -15.91 13.48 11.29
CA PHE A 411 -15.93 14.83 10.73
C PHE A 411 -15.67 15.91 11.78
N ASP A 412 -15.96 15.64 13.06
CA ASP A 412 -15.55 16.50 14.16
C ASP A 412 -14.02 16.51 14.29
N TYR A 413 -13.41 15.31 14.24
CA TYR A 413 -11.95 15.16 14.16
C TYR A 413 -11.37 15.86 12.93
N SER A 414 -11.95 15.61 11.75
CA SER A 414 -11.45 16.13 10.47
C SER A 414 -11.51 17.67 10.39
N GLY A 415 -12.67 18.26 10.71
CA GLY A 415 -12.84 19.71 10.74
C GLY A 415 -11.90 20.38 11.75
N SER A 416 -11.70 19.76 12.91
CA SER A 416 -10.74 20.26 13.92
C SER A 416 -9.29 20.26 13.41
N GLN A 417 -8.87 19.23 12.68
CA GLN A 417 -7.54 19.20 12.05
C GLN A 417 -7.38 20.26 10.96
N ALA A 418 -8.43 20.52 10.17
CA ALA A 418 -8.42 21.58 9.18
C ALA A 418 -8.25 22.97 9.81
N ILE A 419 -9.00 23.25 10.89
CA ILE A 419 -8.87 24.50 11.65
C ILE A 419 -7.45 24.68 12.17
N LYS A 420 -6.85 23.61 12.72
CA LYS A 420 -5.45 23.64 13.17
C LYS A 420 -4.48 23.97 12.02
N ALA A 421 -4.63 23.30 10.87
CA ALA A 421 -3.78 23.52 9.70
C ALA A 421 -3.86 24.96 9.18
N LEU A 422 -5.06 25.53 9.10
CA LEU A 422 -5.32 26.91 8.67
C LEU A 422 -4.74 27.94 9.65
N ARG A 423 -4.90 27.69 10.96
CA ARG A 423 -4.36 28.57 12.00
C ARG A 423 -2.84 28.69 11.93
N GLU A 424 -2.14 27.58 11.68
CA GLU A 424 -0.68 27.58 11.54
C GLU A 424 -0.20 28.39 10.32
N GLU A 425 -1.04 28.54 9.29
CA GLU A 425 -0.78 29.40 8.13
C GLU A 425 -1.32 30.84 8.32
N ASN A 426 -1.73 31.21 9.54
CA ASN A 426 -2.30 32.51 9.90
C ASN A 426 -3.58 32.88 9.13
N ILE A 427 -4.40 31.87 8.81
CA ILE A 427 -5.67 32.05 8.09
C ILE A 427 -6.83 32.09 9.09
N GLN A 428 -7.71 33.10 8.95
CA GLN A 428 -8.90 33.22 9.79
C GLN A 428 -9.94 32.14 9.43
N THR A 429 -10.50 31.50 10.43
CA THR A 429 -11.41 30.36 10.29
C THR A 429 -12.84 30.71 10.69
N VAL A 430 -13.79 30.45 9.78
CA VAL A 430 -15.23 30.50 10.05
C VAL A 430 -15.79 29.09 9.93
N LEU A 431 -16.43 28.59 10.97
CA LEU A 431 -17.07 27.27 10.98
C LEU A 431 -18.59 27.42 10.99
N ILE A 432 -19.29 26.66 10.13
CA ILE A 432 -20.73 26.42 10.26
C ILE A 432 -20.94 24.98 10.70
N ASN A 433 -21.50 24.78 11.88
CA ASN A 433 -21.94 23.47 12.35
C ASN A 433 -23.08 23.62 13.37
N PRO A 434 -24.28 23.08 13.10
CA PRO A 434 -25.40 23.13 14.05
C PRO A 434 -25.21 22.19 15.26
N ASN A 435 -24.29 21.23 15.20
CA ASN A 435 -24.09 20.27 16.29
C ASN A 435 -23.23 20.86 17.42
N ILE A 436 -23.94 21.29 18.48
CA ILE A 436 -23.38 21.89 19.69
C ILE A 436 -22.51 20.94 20.54
N ALA A 437 -22.56 19.62 20.27
CA ALA A 437 -21.85 18.60 21.04
C ALA A 437 -20.50 18.21 20.43
N THR A 438 -19.97 19.02 19.51
CA THR A 438 -18.72 18.72 18.79
C THR A 438 -17.54 19.51 19.34
N VAL A 439 -16.37 18.87 19.41
CA VAL A 439 -15.12 19.51 19.81
C VAL A 439 -14.77 20.66 18.87
N GLN A 440 -15.07 20.53 17.57
CA GLN A 440 -14.82 21.55 16.56
C GLN A 440 -15.52 22.88 16.85
N THR A 441 -16.62 22.86 17.60
CA THR A 441 -17.37 24.07 18.01
C THR A 441 -16.93 24.65 19.36
N SER A 442 -15.89 24.08 19.98
CA SER A 442 -15.34 24.57 21.25
C SER A 442 -14.80 25.98 21.12
N LYS A 443 -15.00 26.78 22.18
CA LYS A 443 -14.53 28.17 22.24
C LYS A 443 -13.02 28.24 22.01
N GLY A 444 -12.60 29.05 21.04
CA GLY A 444 -11.19 29.30 20.72
C GLY A 444 -10.56 28.28 19.77
N LEU A 445 -11.30 27.28 19.27
CA LEU A 445 -10.79 26.41 18.21
C LEU A 445 -10.89 27.10 16.84
N ALA A 446 -12.11 27.41 16.36
CA ALA A 446 -12.31 28.31 15.22
C ALA A 446 -12.38 29.77 15.71
N ASP A 447 -12.05 30.74 14.85
CA ASP A 447 -12.14 32.16 15.18
C ASP A 447 -13.60 32.62 15.31
N LYS A 448 -14.48 32.04 14.49
CA LYS A 448 -15.93 32.27 14.57
C LYS A 448 -16.71 31.01 14.25
N VAL A 449 -17.75 30.74 15.04
CA VAL A 449 -18.64 29.59 14.89
C VAL A 449 -20.08 30.05 14.69
N TYR A 450 -20.74 29.49 13.69
CA TYR A 450 -22.16 29.65 13.41
C TYR A 450 -22.89 28.34 13.66
N PHE A 451 -23.78 28.33 14.65
CA PHE A 451 -24.69 27.22 14.92
C PHE A 451 -25.93 27.31 14.03
N LEU A 452 -25.73 27.15 12.73
CA LEU A 452 -26.77 27.24 11.70
C LEU A 452 -26.86 25.92 10.92
N PRO A 453 -28.03 25.58 10.35
CA PRO A 453 -28.15 24.46 9.43
C PRO A 453 -27.20 24.60 8.23
N ILE A 454 -26.65 23.48 7.76
CA ILE A 454 -25.77 23.42 6.58
C ILE A 454 -26.65 23.26 5.34
N THR A 455 -27.32 24.34 4.96
CA THR A 455 -28.13 24.42 3.74
C THR A 455 -27.69 25.61 2.88
N PRO A 456 -27.91 25.58 1.56
CA PRO A 456 -27.47 26.65 0.67
C PRO A 456 -27.96 28.04 1.11
N GLU A 457 -29.18 28.14 1.65
CA GLU A 457 -29.74 29.40 2.15
C GLU A 457 -28.92 30.00 3.30
N TYR A 458 -28.71 29.24 4.39
CA TYR A 458 -27.98 29.74 5.56
C TYR A 458 -26.50 29.94 5.25
N VAL A 459 -25.88 29.04 4.49
CA VAL A 459 -24.48 29.17 4.09
C VAL A 459 -24.28 30.42 3.22
N THR A 460 -25.21 30.73 2.31
CA THR A 460 -25.17 31.97 1.52
C THR A 460 -25.23 33.22 2.41
N GLN A 461 -26.05 33.21 3.46
CA GLN A 461 -26.11 34.34 4.40
C GLN A 461 -24.78 34.54 5.14
N VAL A 462 -24.14 33.44 5.58
CA VAL A 462 -22.82 33.50 6.22
C VAL A 462 -21.76 33.98 5.23
N ILE A 463 -21.74 33.49 3.99
CA ILE A 463 -20.83 33.96 2.93
C ILE A 463 -21.00 35.46 2.70
N ARG A 464 -22.24 35.95 2.60
CA ARG A 464 -22.55 37.37 2.41
C ARG A 464 -22.02 38.24 3.55
N ASN A 465 -22.12 37.76 4.80
CA ASN A 465 -21.70 38.48 5.99
C ASN A 465 -20.18 38.42 6.22
N GLU A 466 -19.58 37.24 6.09
CA GLU A 466 -18.18 36.99 6.43
C GLU A 466 -17.21 37.28 5.29
N ARG A 467 -17.68 37.22 4.03
CA ARG A 467 -16.85 37.39 2.82
C ARG A 467 -15.57 36.54 2.85
N PRO A 468 -15.67 35.20 2.98
CA PRO A 468 -14.50 34.33 2.95
C PRO A 468 -13.85 34.31 1.57
N ASP A 469 -12.53 34.18 1.50
CA ASP A 469 -11.79 34.05 0.22
C ASP A 469 -11.80 32.59 -0.29
N GLY A 470 -12.09 31.63 0.59
CA GLY A 470 -12.13 30.22 0.26
C GLY A 470 -13.07 29.40 1.14
N VAL A 471 -13.45 28.22 0.67
CA VAL A 471 -14.32 27.27 1.37
C VAL A 471 -13.76 25.84 1.29
N LEU A 472 -13.80 25.12 2.40
CA LEU A 472 -13.48 23.69 2.49
C LEU A 472 -14.77 22.88 2.55
N LEU A 473 -14.99 22.03 1.54
CA LEU A 473 -16.21 21.23 1.37
C LEU A 473 -16.02 19.74 1.72
N THR A 474 -14.79 19.25 1.71
CA THR A 474 -14.45 17.82 1.83
C THR A 474 -14.24 17.32 3.27
N PHE A 475 -14.58 18.14 4.27
CA PHE A 475 -14.31 17.88 5.69
C PHE A 475 -15.57 17.59 6.52
N GLY A 476 -16.77 17.84 5.96
CA GLY A 476 -18.06 17.77 6.67
C GLY A 476 -18.98 16.67 6.15
N GLY A 477 -18.43 15.59 5.59
CA GLY A 477 -19.22 14.47 5.06
C GLY A 477 -20.14 14.87 3.91
N GLN A 478 -21.17 14.06 3.67
CA GLN A 478 -22.07 14.24 2.54
C GLN A 478 -22.88 15.55 2.62
N THR A 479 -23.23 15.97 3.84
CA THR A 479 -24.00 17.20 4.07
C THR A 479 -23.27 18.44 3.56
N ALA A 480 -21.99 18.60 3.93
CA ALA A 480 -21.17 19.72 3.47
C ALA A 480 -20.92 19.66 1.97
N LEU A 481 -20.64 18.46 1.45
CA LEU A 481 -20.33 18.21 0.04
C LEU A 481 -21.53 18.58 -0.85
N ASN A 482 -22.72 18.04 -0.56
CA ASN A 482 -23.95 18.37 -1.30
C ASN A 482 -24.27 19.86 -1.23
N CYS A 483 -24.14 20.49 -0.06
CA CYS A 483 -24.36 21.92 0.08
C CYS A 483 -23.40 22.73 -0.79
N GLY A 484 -22.12 22.35 -0.85
CA GLY A 484 -21.11 23.01 -1.68
C GLY A 484 -21.38 22.88 -3.18
N VAL A 485 -21.82 21.71 -3.64
CA VAL A 485 -22.24 21.46 -5.02
C VAL A 485 -23.41 22.37 -5.39
N GLU A 486 -24.45 22.42 -4.56
CA GLU A 486 -25.64 23.26 -4.82
C GLU A 486 -25.32 24.76 -4.79
N LEU A 487 -24.45 25.21 -3.90
CA LEU A 487 -23.96 26.61 -3.89
C LEU A 487 -23.20 26.97 -5.17
N THR A 488 -22.47 26.01 -5.73
CA THR A 488 -21.73 26.19 -7.00
C THR A 488 -22.69 26.27 -8.17
N LYS A 489 -23.65 25.34 -8.27
CA LYS A 489 -24.69 25.34 -9.32
C LYS A 489 -25.56 26.60 -9.28
N ALA A 490 -25.83 27.12 -8.08
CA ALA A 490 -26.57 28.37 -7.90
C ALA A 490 -25.74 29.64 -8.21
N GLY A 491 -24.46 29.51 -8.57
CA GLY A 491 -23.56 30.63 -8.87
C GLY A 491 -23.15 31.45 -7.64
N VAL A 492 -23.45 30.99 -6.42
CA VAL A 492 -23.17 31.75 -5.19
C VAL A 492 -21.66 31.88 -4.95
N LEU A 493 -20.90 30.80 -5.10
CA LEU A 493 -19.46 30.84 -4.85
C LEU A 493 -18.76 31.82 -5.83
N GLU A 494 -19.17 31.82 -7.09
CA GLU A 494 -18.67 32.76 -8.11
C GLU A 494 -19.08 34.21 -7.79
N GLN A 495 -20.36 34.45 -7.49
CA GLN A 495 -20.90 35.78 -7.17
C GLN A 495 -20.15 36.46 -6.02
N TYR A 496 -19.72 35.70 -5.02
CA TYR A 496 -19.01 36.21 -3.84
C TYR A 496 -17.49 35.99 -3.91
N HIS A 497 -16.95 35.51 -5.04
CA HIS A 497 -15.52 35.22 -5.25
C HIS A 497 -14.92 34.26 -4.21
N VAL A 498 -15.70 33.27 -3.77
CA VAL A 498 -15.28 32.24 -2.81
C VAL A 498 -14.68 31.05 -3.58
N ARG A 499 -13.40 30.78 -3.38
CA ARG A 499 -12.73 29.64 -4.03
C ARG A 499 -12.99 28.34 -3.28
N VAL A 500 -13.28 27.27 -4.00
CA VAL A 500 -13.25 25.92 -3.42
C VAL A 500 -11.78 25.52 -3.26
N LEU A 501 -11.38 25.20 -2.03
CA LEU A 501 -10.00 24.81 -1.71
C LEU A 501 -9.89 23.29 -1.68
N GLY A 502 -8.82 22.75 -2.28
CA GLY A 502 -8.62 21.31 -2.45
C GLY A 502 -9.34 20.76 -3.69
N THR A 503 -10.00 19.60 -3.54
CA THR A 503 -10.67 18.92 -4.64
C THR A 503 -11.75 19.81 -5.29
N PRO A 504 -11.69 20.02 -6.62
CA PRO A 504 -12.69 20.79 -7.34
C PRO A 504 -14.09 20.17 -7.28
N VAL A 505 -15.14 20.99 -7.34
CA VAL A 505 -16.54 20.53 -7.35
C VAL A 505 -16.82 19.61 -8.55
N ALA A 506 -16.23 19.88 -9.71
CA ALA A 506 -16.34 18.99 -10.86
C ALA A 506 -15.82 17.57 -10.56
N SER A 507 -14.70 17.46 -9.83
CA SER A 507 -14.16 16.15 -9.41
C SER A 507 -15.09 15.43 -8.44
N ILE A 508 -15.70 16.18 -7.52
CA ILE A 508 -16.71 15.65 -6.59
C ILE A 508 -17.92 15.11 -7.37
N GLU A 509 -18.46 15.88 -8.31
CA GLU A 509 -19.61 15.45 -9.12
C GLU A 509 -19.28 14.20 -9.95
N MET A 510 -18.08 14.13 -10.52
CA MET A 510 -17.60 12.96 -11.28
C MET A 510 -17.56 11.68 -10.43
N THR A 511 -17.28 11.78 -9.12
CA THR A 511 -17.20 10.62 -8.23
C THR A 511 -18.54 10.20 -7.63
N GLU A 512 -19.49 11.14 -7.50
CA GLU A 512 -20.80 10.87 -6.91
C GLU A 512 -21.82 10.35 -7.93
N ASP A 513 -21.71 10.75 -9.21
CA ASP A 513 -22.54 10.20 -10.29
C ASP A 513 -21.92 8.91 -10.84
N ARG A 514 -22.61 7.78 -10.61
CA ARG A 514 -22.13 6.45 -11.02
C ARG A 514 -21.90 6.29 -12.52
N LYS A 515 -22.70 6.96 -13.35
CA LYS A 515 -22.57 6.85 -14.81
C LYS A 515 -21.34 7.64 -15.27
N VAL A 516 -21.20 8.87 -14.80
CA VAL A 516 -20.03 9.71 -15.11
C VAL A 516 -18.75 9.06 -14.58
N PHE A 517 -18.80 8.48 -13.38
CA PHE A 517 -17.67 7.76 -12.81
C PHE A 517 -17.24 6.57 -13.69
N ALA A 518 -18.20 5.76 -14.17
CA ALA A 518 -17.92 4.65 -15.07
C ALA A 518 -17.27 5.11 -16.38
N GLU A 519 -17.79 6.18 -16.99
CA GLU A 519 -17.22 6.79 -18.20
C GLU A 519 -15.78 7.27 -17.96
N LYS A 520 -15.52 7.89 -16.80
CA LYS A 520 -14.17 8.35 -16.41
C LYS A 520 -13.19 7.21 -16.15
N MET A 521 -13.64 6.09 -15.61
CA MET A 521 -12.76 4.92 -15.46
C MET A 521 -12.41 4.31 -16.82
N GLU A 522 -13.37 4.25 -17.74
CA GLU A 522 -13.13 3.72 -19.09
C GLU A 522 -12.15 4.59 -19.91
N GLU A 523 -12.15 5.92 -19.72
CA GLU A 523 -11.16 6.83 -20.34
C GLU A 523 -9.71 6.45 -20.06
N ILE A 524 -9.45 5.75 -18.95
CA ILE A 524 -8.12 5.30 -18.55
C ILE A 524 -7.98 3.76 -18.62
N GLY A 525 -8.93 3.06 -19.23
CA GLY A 525 -8.92 1.60 -19.35
C GLY A 525 -9.08 0.88 -18.01
N GLU A 526 -9.74 1.50 -17.04
CA GLU A 526 -10.13 0.88 -15.77
C GLU A 526 -11.62 0.55 -15.77
N HIS A 527 -12.01 -0.45 -14.99
CA HIS A 527 -13.39 -0.95 -15.02
C HIS A 527 -14.05 -0.86 -13.64
N VAL A 528 -15.25 -0.29 -13.65
CA VAL A 528 -16.17 -0.35 -12.50
C VAL A 528 -16.95 -1.66 -12.52
N ALA A 529 -17.52 -2.04 -11.37
CA ALA A 529 -18.40 -3.20 -11.30
C ALA A 529 -19.54 -3.08 -12.35
N PRO A 530 -19.68 -4.06 -13.28
CA PRO A 530 -20.66 -3.98 -14.34
C PRO A 530 -22.10 -3.83 -13.81
N SER A 531 -22.83 -2.84 -14.30
CA SER A 531 -24.17 -2.48 -13.85
C SER A 531 -25.02 -2.01 -15.02
N GLU A 532 -26.29 -2.41 -15.05
CA GLU A 532 -27.26 -1.98 -16.04
C GLU A 532 -28.57 -1.56 -15.38
N ALA A 533 -29.11 -0.41 -15.81
CA ALA A 533 -30.45 0.01 -15.41
C ALA A 533 -31.52 -0.69 -16.26
N ALA A 534 -32.54 -1.21 -15.60
CA ALA A 534 -33.69 -1.84 -16.24
C ALA A 534 -34.99 -1.20 -15.76
N THR A 535 -35.86 -0.88 -16.72
CA THR A 535 -37.20 -0.31 -16.49
C THR A 535 -38.32 -1.31 -16.79
N SER A 536 -37.98 -2.53 -17.21
CA SER A 536 -38.91 -3.63 -17.37
C SER A 536 -38.27 -4.95 -16.93
N LEU A 537 -39.10 -5.97 -16.72
CA LEU A 537 -38.64 -7.29 -16.34
C LEU A 537 -37.78 -7.93 -17.44
N GLU A 538 -38.15 -7.74 -18.70
CA GLU A 538 -37.41 -8.23 -19.87
C GLU A 538 -36.03 -7.58 -19.96
N GLN A 539 -35.94 -6.26 -19.70
CA GLN A 539 -34.67 -5.55 -19.65
C GLN A 539 -33.79 -6.08 -18.52
N ALA A 540 -34.37 -6.32 -17.34
CA ALA A 540 -33.62 -6.86 -16.20
C ALA A 540 -33.11 -8.28 -16.47
N GLN A 541 -33.93 -9.13 -17.10
CA GLN A 541 -33.52 -10.47 -17.53
C GLN A 541 -32.39 -10.43 -18.56
N ALA A 542 -32.51 -9.58 -19.59
CA ALA A 542 -31.47 -9.43 -20.61
C ALA A 542 -30.15 -8.90 -20.03
N ALA A 543 -30.23 -7.96 -19.08
CA ALA A 543 -29.07 -7.47 -18.34
C ALA A 543 -28.44 -8.60 -17.51
N ALA A 544 -29.23 -9.37 -16.77
CA ALA A 544 -28.71 -10.46 -15.96
C ALA A 544 -28.08 -11.59 -16.80
N GLU A 545 -28.61 -11.88 -18.01
CA GLU A 545 -28.01 -12.82 -18.95
C GLU A 545 -26.66 -12.33 -19.49
N ARG A 546 -26.52 -11.02 -19.78
CA ARG A 546 -25.24 -10.41 -20.19
C ARG A 546 -24.21 -10.37 -19.08
N LEU A 547 -24.62 -9.93 -17.89
CA LEU A 547 -23.75 -9.83 -16.71
C LEU A 547 -23.37 -11.22 -16.19
N GLY A 548 -24.25 -12.20 -16.38
CA GLY A 548 -24.12 -13.57 -15.88
C GLY A 548 -24.42 -13.66 -14.38
N TYR A 549 -25.24 -14.64 -14.01
CA TYR A 549 -25.60 -14.91 -12.62
C TYR A 549 -24.39 -15.33 -11.75
N PRO A 550 -24.42 -15.07 -10.43
CA PRO A 550 -25.44 -14.29 -9.72
C PRO A 550 -25.37 -12.80 -10.04
N VAL A 551 -26.50 -12.09 -9.87
CA VAL A 551 -26.62 -10.63 -10.00
C VAL A 551 -27.26 -10.02 -8.76
N LEU A 552 -26.92 -8.78 -8.45
CA LEU A 552 -27.56 -7.98 -7.41
C LEU A 552 -28.61 -7.08 -8.08
N VAL A 553 -29.85 -7.18 -7.64
CA VAL A 553 -30.92 -6.25 -8.02
C VAL A 553 -31.03 -5.18 -6.95
N ARG A 554 -31.07 -3.91 -7.34
CA ARG A 554 -31.35 -2.78 -6.44
C ARG A 554 -32.47 -1.92 -7.01
N SER A 555 -33.33 -1.41 -6.14
CA SER A 555 -34.31 -0.40 -6.55
C SER A 555 -33.61 0.94 -6.81
N ALA A 556 -33.90 1.58 -7.94
CA ALA A 556 -33.39 2.94 -8.20
C ALA A 556 -34.03 3.95 -7.23
N TYR A 557 -33.27 4.99 -6.87
CA TYR A 557 -33.69 6.08 -5.97
C TYR A 557 -34.12 5.65 -4.55
N ALA A 558 -33.80 4.42 -4.15
CA ALA A 558 -34.04 3.92 -2.81
C ALA A 558 -32.77 4.00 -1.94
N LEU A 559 -32.87 4.64 -0.78
CA LEU A 559 -31.79 4.67 0.21
C LEU A 559 -31.74 3.35 1.00
N GLY A 560 -30.54 2.91 1.36
CA GLY A 560 -30.34 1.82 2.32
C GLY A 560 -30.72 0.42 1.85
N GLY A 561 -30.75 0.16 0.54
CA GLY A 561 -30.97 -1.19 -0.01
C GLY A 561 -32.41 -1.69 0.04
N LEU A 562 -33.39 -0.80 0.24
CA LEU A 562 -34.81 -1.15 0.20
C LEU A 562 -35.15 -1.76 -1.17
N GLY A 563 -35.71 -2.98 -1.18
CA GLY A 563 -36.02 -3.71 -2.42
C GLY A 563 -34.80 -4.24 -3.17
N SER A 564 -33.66 -4.41 -2.50
CA SER A 564 -32.48 -5.07 -3.07
C SER A 564 -32.40 -6.56 -2.71
N GLY A 565 -31.83 -7.35 -3.60
CA GLY A 565 -31.66 -8.79 -3.39
C GLY A 565 -30.76 -9.43 -4.44
N PHE A 566 -30.16 -10.57 -4.08
CA PHE A 566 -29.34 -11.35 -5.01
C PHE A 566 -30.20 -12.37 -5.74
N ALA A 567 -30.05 -12.42 -7.06
CA ALA A 567 -30.61 -13.47 -7.90
C ALA A 567 -29.47 -14.38 -8.37
N ASN A 568 -29.54 -15.67 -8.03
CA ASN A 568 -28.62 -16.69 -8.52
C ASN A 568 -29.14 -17.37 -9.79
N SER A 569 -30.41 -17.17 -10.12
CA SER A 569 -31.05 -17.69 -11.31
C SER A 569 -32.06 -16.70 -11.89
N ARG A 570 -32.56 -17.01 -13.09
CA ARG A 570 -33.60 -16.22 -13.76
C ARG A 570 -34.90 -16.18 -12.96
N GLU A 571 -35.26 -17.27 -12.31
CA GLU A 571 -36.48 -17.38 -11.50
C GLU A 571 -36.40 -16.47 -10.27
N GLU A 572 -35.26 -16.47 -9.57
CA GLU A 572 -35.01 -15.57 -8.44
C GLU A 572 -35.02 -14.09 -8.87
N LEU A 573 -34.43 -13.78 -10.03
CA LEU A 573 -34.45 -12.44 -10.61
C LEU A 573 -35.88 -11.97 -10.86
N VAL A 574 -36.71 -12.81 -11.47
CA VAL A 574 -38.11 -12.47 -11.77
C VAL A 574 -38.87 -12.15 -10.51
N ALA A 575 -38.72 -12.95 -9.46
CA ALA A 575 -39.37 -12.70 -8.18
C ALA A 575 -38.92 -11.36 -7.57
N LEU A 576 -37.61 -11.10 -7.52
CA LEU A 576 -37.04 -9.89 -6.94
C LEU A 576 -37.42 -8.62 -7.71
N VAL A 577 -37.28 -8.65 -9.04
CA VAL A 577 -37.56 -7.50 -9.90
C VAL A 577 -39.06 -7.19 -9.93
N SER A 578 -39.92 -8.22 -10.00
CA SER A 578 -41.37 -8.02 -9.93
C SER A 578 -41.80 -7.39 -8.62
N GLN A 579 -41.18 -7.80 -7.51
CA GLN A 579 -41.41 -7.18 -6.21
C GLN A 579 -40.87 -5.75 -6.14
N ALA A 580 -39.69 -5.48 -6.72
CA ALA A 580 -39.11 -4.14 -6.73
C ALA A 580 -39.98 -3.16 -7.54
N PHE A 581 -40.49 -3.58 -8.70
CA PHE A 581 -41.33 -2.73 -9.56
C PHE A 581 -42.69 -2.35 -8.97
N THR A 582 -43.13 -2.95 -7.86
CA THR A 582 -44.32 -2.46 -7.13
C THR A 582 -44.05 -1.13 -6.39
N HIS A 583 -42.78 -0.80 -6.18
CA HIS A 583 -42.33 0.35 -5.38
C HIS A 583 -41.40 1.30 -6.13
N THR A 584 -40.83 0.91 -7.29
CA THR A 584 -39.98 1.76 -8.14
C THR A 584 -40.28 1.55 -9.62
N SER A 585 -39.99 2.53 -10.47
CA SER A 585 -40.10 2.42 -11.94
C SER A 585 -38.80 1.95 -12.62
N GLN A 586 -37.74 1.75 -11.85
CA GLN A 586 -36.43 1.36 -12.36
C GLN A 586 -35.68 0.52 -11.33
N VAL A 587 -35.01 -0.53 -11.79
CA VAL A 587 -34.06 -1.32 -11.00
C VAL A 587 -32.66 -1.22 -11.62
N LEU A 588 -31.63 -1.41 -10.81
CA LEU A 588 -30.26 -1.62 -11.25
C LEU A 588 -29.95 -3.11 -11.10
N VAL A 589 -29.42 -3.72 -12.15
CA VAL A 589 -28.92 -5.10 -12.16
C VAL A 589 -27.40 -5.00 -12.21
N ASP A 590 -26.74 -5.41 -11.13
CA ASP A 590 -25.28 -5.40 -11.02
C ASP A 590 -24.73 -6.82 -11.09
N LYS A 591 -23.51 -6.97 -11.64
CA LYS A 591 -22.75 -8.20 -11.46
C LYS A 591 -22.58 -8.48 -9.96
N SER A 592 -22.98 -9.67 -9.51
CA SER A 592 -22.70 -10.05 -8.13
C SER A 592 -21.22 -10.36 -8.00
N LEU A 593 -20.54 -9.57 -7.18
CA LEU A 593 -19.17 -9.80 -6.76
C LEU A 593 -19.13 -10.37 -5.32
N LYS A 594 -20.23 -11.01 -4.88
CA LYS A 594 -20.36 -11.59 -3.53
C LYS A 594 -19.24 -12.61 -3.30
N GLY A 595 -18.56 -12.47 -2.17
CA GLY A 595 -17.44 -13.36 -1.82
C GLY A 595 -16.08 -12.90 -2.36
N TRP A 596 -16.03 -11.84 -3.16
CA TRP A 596 -14.76 -11.21 -3.53
C TRP A 596 -14.18 -10.46 -2.34
N LYS A 597 -12.85 -10.34 -2.32
CA LYS A 597 -12.14 -9.56 -1.30
C LYS A 597 -12.45 -8.09 -1.51
N GLU A 598 -12.79 -7.38 -0.45
CA GLU A 598 -13.00 -5.94 -0.49
C GLU A 598 -11.78 -5.24 0.11
N ILE A 599 -11.11 -4.41 -0.69
CA ILE A 599 -9.85 -3.75 -0.37
C ILE A 599 -10.01 -2.24 -0.53
N GLU A 600 -9.53 -1.47 0.45
CA GLU A 600 -9.60 -0.01 0.43
C GLU A 600 -8.19 0.60 0.43
N TYR A 601 -8.03 1.74 -0.25
CA TYR A 601 -6.83 2.57 -0.17
C TYR A 601 -7.18 4.01 0.16
N GLU A 602 -6.42 4.59 1.08
CA GLU A 602 -6.44 6.02 1.40
C GLU A 602 -5.33 6.70 0.62
N VAL A 603 -5.73 7.57 -0.32
CA VAL A 603 -4.82 8.19 -1.28
C VAL A 603 -4.74 9.68 -0.99
N VAL A 604 -3.52 10.21 -1.02
CA VAL A 604 -3.27 11.65 -0.86
C VAL A 604 -2.57 12.16 -2.11
N ARG A 605 -3.11 13.24 -2.67
CA ARG A 605 -2.57 13.88 -3.87
C ARG A 605 -2.46 15.38 -3.66
N ASP A 606 -1.29 15.95 -3.95
CA ASP A 606 -1.10 17.39 -3.95
C ASP A 606 -1.36 18.03 -5.32
N ALA A 607 -1.32 19.35 -5.37
CA ALA A 607 -1.58 20.13 -6.56
C ALA A 607 -0.48 19.95 -7.65
N TYR A 608 0.69 19.43 -7.28
CA TYR A 608 1.87 19.20 -8.14
C TYR A 608 1.98 17.76 -8.63
N ASN A 609 0.89 16.99 -8.45
CA ASN A 609 0.78 15.59 -8.88
C ASN A 609 1.73 14.63 -8.14
N ASN A 610 2.20 14.99 -6.94
CA ASN A 610 2.73 14.01 -6.00
C ASN A 610 1.55 13.25 -5.42
N CYS A 611 1.58 11.92 -5.47
CA CYS A 611 0.45 11.08 -5.11
C CYS A 611 0.94 9.82 -4.41
N VAL A 612 0.42 9.55 -3.21
CA VAL A 612 0.86 8.44 -2.35
C VAL A 612 -0.33 7.71 -1.76
N THR A 613 -0.17 6.42 -1.44
CA THR A 613 -1.18 5.66 -0.69
C THR A 613 -0.77 5.53 0.78
N VAL A 614 -1.48 6.23 1.67
CA VAL A 614 -1.12 6.37 3.09
C VAL A 614 -1.52 5.14 3.90
N CYS A 615 -2.63 4.49 3.53
CA CYS A 615 -3.10 3.30 4.23
C CYS A 615 -3.82 2.40 3.25
N ASN A 616 -3.67 1.10 3.45
CA ASN A 616 -4.47 0.10 2.78
C ASN A 616 -5.17 -0.78 3.82
N MET A 617 -6.39 -1.17 3.52
CA MET A 617 -7.26 -1.90 4.43
C MET A 617 -7.87 -3.10 3.71
N GLU A 618 -8.02 -4.21 4.42
CA GLU A 618 -8.68 -5.42 3.94
C GLU A 618 -9.90 -5.71 4.81
N ASN A 619 -11.05 -5.90 4.19
CA ASN A 619 -12.24 -6.34 4.89
C ASN A 619 -12.13 -7.84 5.16
N LEU A 620 -12.30 -8.22 6.43
CA LEU A 620 -12.41 -9.62 6.82
C LEU A 620 -13.71 -10.21 6.28
N ASP A 621 -14.79 -9.43 6.39
CA ASP A 621 -16.06 -9.74 5.76
C ASP A 621 -15.95 -9.50 4.24
N PRO A 622 -16.41 -10.44 3.39
CA PRO A 622 -16.33 -10.29 1.94
C PRO A 622 -17.34 -9.26 1.43
N LEU A 623 -17.16 -8.86 0.17
CA LEU A 623 -18.06 -7.93 -0.51
C LEU A 623 -19.53 -8.37 -0.42
N GLY A 624 -20.39 -7.41 -0.11
CA GLY A 624 -21.82 -7.59 0.18
C GLY A 624 -22.19 -7.10 1.58
N ILE A 625 -21.19 -6.92 2.45
CA ILE A 625 -21.29 -6.21 3.73
C ILE A 625 -20.57 -4.86 3.56
N HIS A 626 -21.23 -3.76 3.86
CA HIS A 626 -20.65 -2.42 3.72
C HIS A 626 -19.37 -2.31 4.58
N THR A 627 -18.32 -1.64 4.10
CA THR A 627 -17.07 -1.37 4.84
C THR A 627 -17.29 -0.88 6.29
N GLY A 628 -18.36 -0.11 6.49
CA GLY A 628 -18.83 0.35 7.81
C GLY A 628 -19.40 -0.71 8.73
N GLU A 629 -20.01 -1.74 8.18
CA GLU A 629 -20.51 -2.93 8.87
C GLU A 629 -19.48 -4.06 8.94
N SER A 630 -18.39 -3.96 8.17
CA SER A 630 -17.35 -4.99 8.11
C SER A 630 -16.36 -4.88 9.26
N ILE A 631 -15.83 -6.04 9.68
CA ILE A 631 -14.55 -6.10 10.38
C ILE A 631 -13.44 -5.81 9.37
N VAL A 632 -12.54 -4.90 9.71
CA VAL A 632 -11.51 -4.39 8.80
C VAL A 632 -10.13 -4.51 9.44
N VAL A 633 -9.12 -4.89 8.65
CA VAL A 633 -7.73 -5.00 9.11
C VAL A 633 -6.81 -4.06 8.34
N ALA A 634 -5.79 -3.51 9.00
CA ALA A 634 -4.75 -2.69 8.38
C ALA A 634 -3.35 -3.10 8.88
N PRO A 635 -2.36 -3.33 7.98
CA PRO A 635 -2.49 -3.36 6.53
C PRO A 635 -3.29 -4.61 6.05
N SER A 636 -3.47 -4.80 4.75
CA SER A 636 -3.97 -6.08 4.20
C SER A 636 -3.06 -7.25 4.59
N GLN A 637 -3.64 -8.42 4.84
CA GLN A 637 -2.94 -9.64 5.25
C GLN A 637 -2.81 -10.67 4.13
N THR A 638 -3.77 -10.71 3.21
CA THR A 638 -3.91 -11.83 2.26
C THR A 638 -3.56 -11.48 0.81
N LEU A 639 -3.04 -10.26 0.57
CA LEU A 639 -2.54 -9.82 -0.73
C LEU A 639 -1.06 -10.14 -0.87
N ASN A 640 -0.67 -10.71 -2.03
CA ASN A 640 0.73 -10.81 -2.41
C ASN A 640 1.25 -9.46 -2.97
N ASP A 641 2.55 -9.39 -3.31
CA ASP A 641 3.17 -8.16 -3.83
C ASP A 641 2.48 -7.64 -5.11
N THR A 642 2.23 -8.54 -6.07
CA THR A 642 1.55 -8.22 -7.33
C THR A 642 0.18 -7.61 -7.10
N GLU A 643 -0.68 -8.25 -6.30
CA GLU A 643 -2.04 -7.79 -6.00
C GLU A 643 -2.01 -6.44 -5.28
N TYR A 644 -1.12 -6.28 -4.30
CA TYR A 644 -0.96 -5.05 -3.54
C TYR A 644 -0.58 -3.88 -4.45
N PHE A 645 0.52 -4.02 -5.21
CA PHE A 645 1.04 -2.94 -6.03
C PHE A 645 0.25 -2.71 -7.31
N MET A 646 -0.49 -3.71 -7.80
CA MET A 646 -1.50 -3.53 -8.86
C MET A 646 -2.60 -2.58 -8.39
N LEU A 647 -3.28 -2.89 -7.27
CA LEU A 647 -4.37 -2.07 -6.76
C LEU A 647 -3.87 -0.68 -6.31
N ARG A 648 -2.69 -0.61 -5.70
CA ARG A 648 -2.04 0.67 -5.35
C ARG A 648 -1.80 1.55 -6.58
N ARG A 649 -1.22 0.98 -7.65
CA ARG A 649 -0.98 1.72 -8.90
C ARG A 649 -2.29 2.21 -9.51
N THR A 650 -3.31 1.36 -9.53
CA THR A 650 -4.64 1.73 -10.02
C THR A 650 -5.25 2.86 -9.20
N ALA A 651 -5.14 2.81 -7.86
CA ALA A 651 -5.59 3.88 -6.98
C ALA A 651 -4.93 5.23 -7.32
N ILE A 652 -3.60 5.26 -7.46
CA ILE A 652 -2.87 6.47 -7.85
C ILE A 652 -3.33 6.98 -9.23
N LYS A 653 -3.43 6.09 -10.22
CA LYS A 653 -3.86 6.41 -11.59
C LYS A 653 -5.26 7.04 -11.63
N VAL A 654 -6.23 6.44 -10.92
CA VAL A 654 -7.61 6.92 -10.81
C VAL A 654 -7.66 8.31 -10.16
N VAL A 655 -6.98 8.49 -9.03
CA VAL A 655 -6.98 9.74 -8.26
C VAL A 655 -6.33 10.89 -9.05
N GLN A 656 -5.25 10.60 -9.78
CA GLN A 656 -4.63 11.55 -10.69
C GLN A 656 -5.55 11.93 -11.86
N HIS A 657 -6.23 10.96 -12.47
CA HIS A 657 -7.16 11.19 -13.58
C HIS A 657 -8.35 12.06 -13.17
N LEU A 658 -8.94 11.78 -11.99
CA LEU A 658 -10.05 12.56 -11.44
C LEU A 658 -9.65 13.96 -10.96
N GLY A 659 -8.34 14.27 -10.90
CA GLY A 659 -7.85 15.59 -10.51
C GLY A 659 -8.06 15.94 -9.04
N ILE A 660 -8.12 14.93 -8.16
CA ILE A 660 -8.31 15.10 -6.71
C ILE A 660 -7.11 15.84 -6.12
N VAL A 661 -7.36 16.79 -5.21
CA VAL A 661 -6.32 17.54 -4.47
C VAL A 661 -6.69 17.54 -2.98
N GLY A 662 -5.89 16.86 -2.17
CA GLY A 662 -6.22 16.55 -0.79
C GLY A 662 -6.17 15.03 -0.57
N GLU A 663 -7.21 14.50 0.04
CA GLU A 663 -7.34 13.07 0.36
C GLU A 663 -8.61 12.50 -0.29
N CYS A 664 -8.57 11.20 -0.58
CA CYS A 664 -9.74 10.40 -0.92
C CYS A 664 -9.56 8.92 -0.54
N ASN A 665 -10.69 8.23 -0.39
CA ASN A 665 -10.77 6.78 -0.24
C ASN A 665 -11.20 6.14 -1.57
N ILE A 666 -10.58 5.04 -1.96
CA ILE A 666 -10.98 4.21 -3.11
C ILE A 666 -11.16 2.76 -2.68
N GLN A 667 -12.20 2.10 -3.22
CA GLN A 667 -12.57 0.73 -2.87
C GLN A 667 -12.52 -0.19 -4.09
N PHE A 668 -12.02 -1.40 -3.88
CA PHE A 668 -11.88 -2.44 -4.89
C PHE A 668 -12.55 -3.73 -4.45
N ALA A 669 -13.12 -4.45 -5.41
CA ALA A 669 -13.41 -5.87 -5.27
C ALA A 669 -12.34 -6.67 -6.04
N LEU A 670 -11.57 -7.50 -5.34
CA LEU A 670 -10.56 -8.37 -5.90
C LEU A 670 -11.03 -9.83 -5.88
N ASN A 671 -10.90 -10.50 -7.02
CA ASN A 671 -11.20 -11.91 -7.14
C ASN A 671 -10.23 -12.74 -6.27
N PRO A 672 -10.71 -13.61 -5.37
CA PRO A 672 -9.83 -14.40 -4.50
C PRO A 672 -8.99 -15.46 -5.24
N GLU A 673 -9.30 -15.75 -6.51
CA GLU A 673 -8.66 -16.80 -7.31
C GLU A 673 -7.83 -16.25 -8.50
N SER A 674 -7.87 -14.95 -8.76
CA SER A 674 -7.16 -14.32 -9.89
C SER A 674 -6.83 -12.85 -9.63
N GLU A 675 -6.05 -12.24 -10.51
CA GLU A 675 -5.72 -10.81 -10.47
C GLU A 675 -6.88 -9.92 -11.00
N GLN A 676 -8.05 -10.49 -11.32
CA GLN A 676 -9.21 -9.72 -11.77
C GLN A 676 -9.77 -8.87 -10.63
N TYR A 677 -9.96 -7.58 -10.88
CA TYR A 677 -10.58 -6.66 -9.93
C TYR A 677 -11.59 -5.74 -10.62
N TYR A 678 -12.43 -5.10 -9.81
CA TYR A 678 -13.29 -3.98 -10.21
C TYR A 678 -13.16 -2.84 -9.20
N ILE A 679 -13.25 -1.60 -9.69
CA ILE A 679 -13.41 -0.42 -8.84
C ILE A 679 -14.87 -0.34 -8.40
N ILE A 680 -15.10 -0.17 -7.09
CA ILE A 680 -16.44 -0.07 -6.52
C ILE A 680 -16.89 1.38 -6.44
N GLU A 681 -16.08 2.23 -5.80
CA GLU A 681 -16.33 3.67 -5.66
C GLU A 681 -15.06 4.43 -5.27
N VAL A 682 -15.10 5.75 -5.44
CA VAL A 682 -14.12 6.71 -4.94
C VAL A 682 -14.86 7.76 -4.12
N ASN A 683 -14.48 7.95 -2.87
CA ASN A 683 -15.00 9.00 -2.01
C ASN A 683 -14.00 10.17 -2.01
N ALA A 684 -14.27 11.21 -2.80
CA ALA A 684 -13.40 12.39 -2.95
C ALA A 684 -13.48 13.39 -1.77
N ARG A 685 -13.54 12.86 -0.56
CA ARG A 685 -13.64 13.59 0.71
C ARG A 685 -13.09 12.74 1.85
N LEU A 686 -12.84 13.41 2.98
CA LEU A 686 -12.60 12.69 4.22
C LEU A 686 -13.80 11.81 4.56
N SER A 687 -13.48 10.71 5.22
CA SER A 687 -14.40 9.60 5.46
C SER A 687 -14.10 8.94 6.80
N ARG A 688 -14.97 8.02 7.21
CA ARG A 688 -14.71 7.15 8.35
C ARG A 688 -13.46 6.29 8.13
N SER A 689 -13.23 5.82 6.91
CA SER A 689 -12.01 5.09 6.51
C SER A 689 -10.76 5.97 6.68
N SER A 690 -10.81 7.25 6.30
CA SER A 690 -9.69 8.20 6.50
C SER A 690 -9.38 8.46 7.98
N ALA A 691 -10.40 8.51 8.83
CA ALA A 691 -10.20 8.68 10.27
C ALA A 691 -9.57 7.42 10.89
N LEU A 692 -10.07 6.24 10.52
CA LEU A 692 -9.48 4.95 10.91
C LEU A 692 -8.01 4.85 10.47
N ALA A 693 -7.73 5.15 9.20
CA ALA A 693 -6.38 5.13 8.65
C ALA A 693 -5.44 6.12 9.34
N SER A 694 -5.92 7.33 9.68
CA SER A 694 -5.14 8.30 10.44
C SER A 694 -4.72 7.76 11.81
N LYS A 695 -5.62 7.02 12.48
CA LYS A 695 -5.32 6.40 13.77
C LYS A 695 -4.45 5.15 13.64
N ALA A 696 -4.67 4.35 12.60
CA ALA A 696 -3.88 3.15 12.34
C ALA A 696 -2.42 3.49 12.02
N THR A 697 -2.19 4.53 11.22
CA THR A 697 -0.85 4.87 10.71
C THR A 697 -0.15 5.96 11.51
N GLY A 698 -0.90 6.76 12.27
CA GLY A 698 -0.39 8.00 12.87
C GLY A 698 -0.20 9.13 11.85
N TYR A 699 -0.57 8.94 10.58
CA TYR A 699 -0.52 9.96 9.54
C TYR A 699 -1.78 10.84 9.60
N PRO A 700 -1.70 12.15 9.86
CA PRO A 700 -2.88 12.97 10.09
C PRO A 700 -3.52 13.43 8.76
N LEU A 701 -4.26 12.53 8.09
CA LEU A 701 -4.81 12.74 6.73
C LEU A 701 -5.57 14.07 6.59
N ALA A 702 -6.49 14.37 7.50
CA ALA A 702 -7.27 15.61 7.46
C ALA A 702 -6.40 16.87 7.57
N TYR A 703 -5.38 16.86 8.43
CA TYR A 703 -4.45 17.98 8.58
C TYR A 703 -3.63 18.18 7.29
N VAL A 704 -3.11 17.08 6.73
CA VAL A 704 -2.35 17.12 5.47
C VAL A 704 -3.25 17.61 4.33
N ALA A 705 -4.44 17.04 4.15
CA ALA A 705 -5.39 17.47 3.13
C ALA A 705 -5.71 18.97 3.20
N ALA A 706 -5.83 19.53 4.39
CA ALA A 706 -6.05 20.97 4.57
C ALA A 706 -4.85 21.82 4.14
N LYS A 707 -3.61 21.37 4.38
CA LYS A 707 -2.40 22.03 3.86
C LYS A 707 -2.29 21.91 2.34
N LEU A 708 -2.63 20.75 1.77
CA LEU A 708 -2.63 20.55 0.32
C LEU A 708 -3.68 21.43 -0.38
N ALA A 709 -4.84 21.64 0.27
CA ALA A 709 -5.88 22.55 -0.21
C ALA A 709 -5.42 24.01 -0.29
N LEU A 710 -4.32 24.39 0.40
CA LEU A 710 -3.67 25.69 0.31
C LEU A 710 -2.53 25.73 -0.74
N GLY A 711 -2.32 24.66 -1.50
CA GLY A 711 -1.26 24.57 -2.50
C GLY A 711 0.13 24.25 -1.94
N ILE A 712 0.24 23.82 -0.68
CA ILE A 712 1.51 23.40 -0.08
C ILE A 712 1.85 21.98 -0.60
N PRO A 713 3.01 21.74 -1.22
CA PRO A 713 3.39 20.42 -1.72
C PRO A 713 3.63 19.39 -0.61
N LEU A 714 3.31 18.12 -0.87
CA LEU A 714 3.58 17.00 0.05
C LEU A 714 5.06 16.93 0.50
N PRO A 715 6.06 17.09 -0.40
CA PRO A 715 7.47 17.01 -0.02
C PRO A 715 7.90 18.06 1.02
N VAL A 716 7.26 19.24 1.01
CA VAL A 716 7.58 20.36 1.89
C VAL A 716 6.97 20.17 3.28
N LEU A 717 5.83 19.48 3.37
CA LEU A 717 5.18 19.18 4.64
C LEU A 717 6.03 18.22 5.48
N ARG A 718 6.15 18.52 6.77
CA ARG A 718 6.86 17.65 7.72
C ARG A 718 5.92 16.61 8.31
N ASN A 719 6.41 15.39 8.47
CA ASN A 719 5.75 14.37 9.25
C ASN A 719 5.78 14.75 10.74
N SER A 720 4.63 15.00 11.34
CA SER A 720 4.50 15.41 12.75
C SER A 720 4.91 14.34 13.76
N VAL A 721 5.01 13.07 13.36
CA VAL A 721 5.42 11.95 14.23
C VAL A 721 6.94 11.89 14.36
N THR A 722 7.67 12.08 13.25
CA THR A 722 9.14 11.99 13.23
C THR A 722 9.82 13.35 13.34
N ASN A 723 9.14 14.43 12.92
CA ASN A 723 9.62 15.82 12.81
C ASN A 723 10.85 16.04 11.90
N SER A 724 11.46 14.98 11.39
CA SER A 724 12.67 14.99 10.57
C SER A 724 12.46 14.52 9.14
N THR A 725 11.30 13.94 8.82
CA THR A 725 11.00 13.41 7.47
C THR A 725 9.86 14.19 6.83
N THR A 726 9.76 14.06 5.50
CA THR A 726 8.62 14.61 4.74
C THR A 726 7.31 13.86 5.03
N ALA A 727 6.18 14.49 4.75
CA ALA A 727 4.86 13.85 4.69
C ALA A 727 4.61 13.13 3.36
N ASN A 728 5.49 13.29 2.35
CA ASN A 728 5.42 12.51 1.12
C ASN A 728 6.01 11.10 1.29
N PHE A 729 5.34 10.24 2.06
CA PHE A 729 5.77 8.85 2.25
C PHE A 729 4.56 7.96 2.50
N GLU A 730 4.75 6.65 2.34
CA GLU A 730 3.76 5.64 2.68
C GLU A 730 4.12 5.02 4.04
N PRO A 731 3.27 5.17 5.07
CA PRO A 731 3.50 4.54 6.37
C PRO A 731 3.77 3.04 6.28
N SER A 732 4.82 2.61 6.99
CA SER A 732 5.09 1.20 7.24
C SER A 732 4.68 0.87 8.68
N LEU A 733 3.82 -0.12 8.83
CA LEU A 733 3.30 -0.57 10.11
C LEU A 733 4.15 -1.75 10.59
N ASP A 734 4.55 -1.77 11.87
CA ASP A 734 5.19 -2.94 12.50
C ASP A 734 4.25 -3.62 13.52
N TYR A 735 2.95 -3.46 13.24
CA TYR A 735 1.80 -3.98 13.97
C TYR A 735 0.61 -4.17 13.02
N CYS A 736 -0.41 -4.89 13.48
CA CYS A 736 -1.68 -5.10 12.82
C CYS A 736 -2.79 -4.36 13.60
N VAL A 737 -3.69 -3.72 12.86
CA VAL A 737 -4.85 -2.99 13.39
C VAL A 737 -6.10 -3.75 13.00
N VAL A 738 -7.04 -3.88 13.93
CA VAL A 738 -8.38 -4.45 13.67
C VAL A 738 -9.45 -3.45 14.09
N LYS A 739 -10.32 -3.10 13.17
CA LYS A 739 -11.56 -2.35 13.43
C LYS A 739 -12.75 -3.30 13.48
N ILE A 740 -13.63 -3.12 14.47
CA ILE A 740 -14.90 -3.83 14.56
C ILE A 740 -16.04 -2.80 14.75
N PRO A 741 -17.14 -2.89 13.99
CA PRO A 741 -18.31 -2.04 14.20
C PRO A 741 -19.02 -2.34 15.53
N ARG A 742 -19.71 -1.33 16.06
CA ARG A 742 -20.61 -1.45 17.21
C ARG A 742 -22.05 -1.30 16.75
N TRP A 743 -22.88 -2.29 17.10
CA TRP A 743 -24.31 -2.30 16.83
C TRP A 743 -25.14 -2.22 18.11
N ASP A 744 -26.29 -1.55 18.03
CA ASP A 744 -27.29 -1.43 19.10
C ASP A 744 -28.68 -1.98 18.68
N LEU A 745 -28.69 -2.95 17.76
CA LEU A 745 -29.92 -3.45 17.10
C LEU A 745 -30.94 -4.05 18.07
N SER A 746 -30.50 -4.60 19.20
CA SER A 746 -31.39 -5.16 20.23
C SER A 746 -32.37 -4.13 20.83
N LYS A 747 -32.06 -2.83 20.75
CA LYS A 747 -32.96 -1.75 21.20
C LYS A 747 -34.16 -1.54 20.26
N PHE A 748 -34.11 -2.08 19.05
CA PHE A 748 -35.09 -1.83 17.99
C PHE A 748 -35.79 -3.12 17.54
N LEU A 749 -36.87 -3.51 18.24
CA LEU A 749 -37.58 -4.78 18.03
C LEU A 749 -38.08 -5.03 16.59
N ARG A 750 -38.28 -3.98 15.79
CA ARG A 750 -38.77 -4.08 14.41
C ARG A 750 -37.65 -3.96 13.36
N VAL A 751 -36.40 -3.83 13.78
CA VAL A 751 -35.23 -3.73 12.89
C VAL A 751 -34.55 -5.09 12.78
N SER A 752 -34.27 -5.51 11.55
CA SER A 752 -33.55 -6.77 11.31
C SER A 752 -32.10 -6.69 11.80
N THR A 753 -31.64 -7.75 12.46
CA THR A 753 -30.25 -7.99 12.86
C THR A 753 -29.33 -8.37 11.71
N LYS A 754 -29.88 -8.64 10.51
CA LYS A 754 -29.09 -8.92 9.32
C LYS A 754 -28.29 -7.68 8.91
N ILE A 755 -27.02 -7.86 8.59
CA ILE A 755 -26.13 -6.81 8.08
C ILE A 755 -25.83 -7.06 6.60
N GLY A 756 -25.46 -6.02 5.87
CA GLY A 756 -25.25 -6.07 4.43
C GLY A 756 -24.72 -4.74 3.92
N SER A 757 -25.08 -4.35 2.70
CA SER A 757 -24.60 -3.13 2.04
C SER A 757 -25.10 -1.80 2.66
N SER A 758 -26.04 -1.84 3.60
CA SER A 758 -26.58 -0.67 4.28
C SER A 758 -26.12 -0.63 5.74
N MET A 759 -25.50 0.49 6.13
CA MET A 759 -24.99 0.67 7.49
C MET A 759 -26.10 0.71 8.54
N LYS A 760 -25.85 0.06 9.67
CA LYS A 760 -26.69 0.05 10.88
C LYS A 760 -25.88 0.19 12.17
N SER A 761 -24.56 0.06 12.09
CA SER A 761 -23.63 0.31 13.19
C SER A 761 -23.74 1.76 13.66
N VAL A 762 -23.64 1.94 14.98
CA VAL A 762 -23.74 3.23 15.67
C VAL A 762 -22.38 3.77 16.10
N GLY A 763 -21.32 3.00 15.87
CA GLY A 763 -19.94 3.34 16.19
C GLY A 763 -18.99 2.24 15.77
N GLU A 764 -17.73 2.37 16.17
CA GLU A 764 -16.67 1.42 15.86
C GLU A 764 -15.57 1.49 16.92
N VAL A 765 -14.78 0.43 16.99
CA VAL A 765 -13.59 0.34 17.85
C VAL A 765 -12.39 -0.04 17.01
N MET A 766 -11.20 0.36 17.45
CA MET A 766 -9.94 0.03 16.80
C MET A 766 -8.97 -0.52 17.85
N ALA A 767 -8.40 -1.68 17.59
CA ALA A 767 -7.37 -2.27 18.44
C ALA A 767 -6.07 -2.51 17.66
N ILE A 768 -4.94 -2.38 18.37
CA ILE A 768 -3.61 -2.60 17.85
C ILE A 768 -2.99 -3.81 18.57
N GLY A 769 -2.37 -4.69 17.78
CA GLY A 769 -1.60 -5.84 18.25
C GLY A 769 -0.48 -6.17 17.27
N ARG A 770 0.50 -6.98 17.70
CA ARG A 770 1.57 -7.45 16.79
C ARG A 770 1.25 -8.80 16.15
N ASN A 771 0.19 -9.45 16.65
CA ASN A 771 -0.43 -10.61 16.04
C ASN A 771 -1.90 -10.27 15.71
N PHE A 772 -2.47 -10.93 14.70
CA PHE A 772 -3.89 -10.75 14.37
C PHE A 772 -4.79 -11.17 15.54
N GLU A 773 -4.52 -12.31 16.16
CA GLU A 773 -5.31 -12.84 17.28
C GLU A 773 -5.34 -11.87 18.47
N GLU A 774 -4.22 -11.19 18.75
CA GLU A 774 -4.12 -10.18 19.79
C GLU A 774 -5.03 -8.97 19.49
N ALA A 775 -4.87 -8.38 18.31
CA ALA A 775 -5.63 -7.21 17.88
C ALA A 775 -7.13 -7.53 17.79
N PHE A 776 -7.48 -8.66 17.19
CA PHE A 776 -8.85 -9.12 17.00
C PHE A 776 -9.59 -9.35 18.32
N GLN A 777 -8.98 -10.07 19.27
CA GLN A 777 -9.60 -10.28 20.58
C GLN A 777 -9.70 -8.98 21.40
N LYS A 778 -8.72 -8.07 21.30
CA LYS A 778 -8.82 -6.74 21.91
C LYS A 778 -9.99 -5.95 21.33
N ALA A 779 -10.13 -5.92 20.00
CA ALA A 779 -11.22 -5.21 19.35
C ALA A 779 -12.58 -5.74 19.78
N LEU A 780 -12.78 -7.07 19.83
CA LEU A 780 -14.04 -7.66 20.30
C LEU A 780 -14.42 -7.19 21.71
N ARG A 781 -13.45 -7.19 22.64
CA ARG A 781 -13.66 -6.69 24.01
C ARG A 781 -13.98 -5.20 24.09
N MET A 782 -13.54 -4.40 23.12
CA MET A 782 -13.81 -2.97 23.11
C MET A 782 -15.26 -2.65 22.66
N VAL A 783 -15.92 -3.56 21.93
CA VAL A 783 -17.27 -3.34 21.40
C VAL A 783 -18.32 -3.25 22.51
N ASP A 784 -18.23 -4.10 23.52
CA ASP A 784 -19.20 -4.20 24.61
C ASP A 784 -18.52 -4.71 25.88
N GLU A 785 -18.86 -4.13 27.04
CA GLU A 785 -18.27 -4.49 28.34
C GLU A 785 -18.47 -5.96 28.73
N ASN A 786 -19.53 -6.60 28.20
CA ASN A 786 -19.83 -8.01 28.47
C ASN A 786 -19.15 -8.95 27.45
N CYS A 787 -18.51 -8.42 26.41
CA CYS A 787 -17.77 -9.22 25.46
C CYS A 787 -16.37 -9.52 26.01
N VAL A 788 -16.08 -10.80 26.27
CA VAL A 788 -14.77 -11.23 26.80
C VAL A 788 -13.74 -11.56 25.71
N GLY A 789 -14.15 -11.53 24.44
CA GLY A 789 -13.32 -11.86 23.29
C GLY A 789 -14.07 -12.74 22.28
N PHE A 790 -13.34 -13.60 21.56
CA PHE A 790 -13.92 -14.52 20.59
C PHE A 790 -14.54 -15.73 21.30
N ASP A 791 -15.77 -15.57 21.78
CA ASP A 791 -16.44 -16.51 22.69
C ASP A 791 -17.49 -17.36 21.96
N HIS A 792 -17.33 -18.68 22.06
CA HIS A 792 -18.20 -19.69 21.45
C HIS A 792 -19.52 -19.90 22.22
N MET A 793 -19.66 -19.35 23.44
CA MET A 793 -20.83 -19.54 24.30
C MET A 793 -21.95 -18.53 24.04
N VAL A 794 -21.68 -17.46 23.28
CA VAL A 794 -22.63 -16.36 23.04
C VAL A 794 -23.76 -16.74 22.08
N LYS A 795 -23.46 -17.58 21.09
CA LYS A 795 -24.41 -18.06 20.08
C LYS A 795 -24.15 -19.54 19.76
N PRO A 796 -25.17 -20.33 19.41
CA PRO A 796 -24.94 -21.66 18.84
C PRO A 796 -24.42 -21.55 17.40
N ALA A 797 -23.77 -22.62 16.93
CA ALA A 797 -23.41 -22.74 15.51
C ALA A 797 -24.69 -22.77 14.64
N SER A 798 -24.66 -22.08 13.50
CA SER A 798 -25.81 -21.95 12.60
C SER A 798 -25.33 -21.64 11.18
N ASP A 799 -25.52 -22.58 10.26
CA ASP A 799 -25.16 -22.40 8.84
C ASP A 799 -25.90 -21.18 8.25
N VAL A 800 -27.16 -20.99 8.63
CA VAL A 800 -28.00 -19.87 8.16
C VAL A 800 -27.41 -18.52 8.57
N GLU A 801 -26.94 -18.36 9.82
CA GLU A 801 -26.33 -17.11 10.28
C GLU A 801 -24.89 -16.94 9.78
N LEU A 802 -24.20 -18.02 9.41
CA LEU A 802 -22.90 -17.96 8.74
C LEU A 802 -23.04 -17.50 7.29
N GLU A 803 -24.04 -18.00 6.56
CA GLU A 803 -24.35 -17.61 5.16
C GLU A 803 -25.02 -16.24 5.03
N THR A 804 -25.87 -15.90 5.99
CA THR A 804 -26.61 -14.63 6.04
C THR A 804 -26.08 -13.79 7.21
N PRO A 805 -25.17 -12.83 6.95
CA PRO A 805 -24.48 -12.11 8.00
C PRO A 805 -25.42 -11.38 8.96
N THR A 806 -25.10 -11.45 10.26
CA THR A 806 -25.77 -10.72 11.35
C THR A 806 -24.75 -9.97 12.20
N ASP A 807 -25.20 -9.05 13.05
CA ASP A 807 -24.38 -8.35 14.05
C ASP A 807 -23.69 -9.29 15.07
N LYS A 808 -24.04 -10.58 15.08
CA LYS A 808 -23.46 -11.62 15.95
C LYS A 808 -22.78 -12.76 15.19
N ARG A 809 -22.63 -12.67 13.86
CA ARG A 809 -22.02 -13.71 13.01
C ARG A 809 -20.69 -14.22 13.55
N ILE A 810 -19.87 -13.34 14.09
CA ILE A 810 -18.54 -13.69 14.60
C ILE A 810 -18.59 -14.71 15.76
N PHE A 811 -19.62 -14.66 16.60
CA PHE A 811 -19.80 -15.61 17.70
C PHE A 811 -20.40 -16.94 17.22
N VAL A 812 -21.22 -16.91 16.17
CA VAL A 812 -21.68 -18.13 15.48
C VAL A 812 -20.48 -18.87 14.88
N LEU A 813 -19.51 -18.12 14.33
CA LEU A 813 -18.26 -18.66 13.79
C LEU A 813 -17.40 -19.30 14.89
N ALA A 814 -17.27 -18.64 16.06
CA ALA A 814 -16.59 -19.22 17.22
C ALA A 814 -17.22 -20.56 17.65
N ALA A 815 -18.55 -20.62 17.73
CA ALA A 815 -19.29 -21.83 18.04
C ALA A 815 -19.13 -22.94 17.00
N ALA A 816 -19.12 -22.60 15.71
CA ALA A 816 -18.91 -23.55 14.63
C ALA A 816 -17.50 -24.17 14.66
N LEU A 817 -16.47 -23.35 14.90
CA LEU A 817 -15.10 -23.84 15.11
C LEU A 817 -15.02 -24.78 16.32
N ARG A 818 -15.68 -24.41 17.43
CA ARG A 818 -15.75 -25.26 18.63
C ARG A 818 -16.46 -26.58 18.36
N ALA A 819 -17.49 -26.57 17.51
CA ALA A 819 -18.22 -27.75 17.08
C ALA A 819 -17.46 -28.61 16.04
N GLY A 820 -16.22 -28.24 15.68
CA GLY A 820 -15.35 -29.02 14.79
C GLY A 820 -15.58 -28.78 13.31
N TYR A 821 -16.18 -27.65 12.91
CA TYR A 821 -16.35 -27.31 11.49
C TYR A 821 -14.99 -27.14 10.82
N SER A 822 -14.85 -27.64 9.60
CA SER A 822 -13.63 -27.46 8.81
C SER A 822 -13.50 -26.02 8.31
N ILE A 823 -12.25 -25.58 8.08
CA ILE A 823 -11.96 -24.26 7.51
C ILE A 823 -12.61 -24.10 6.14
N GLU A 824 -12.56 -25.14 5.29
CA GLU A 824 -13.20 -25.11 3.96
C GLU A 824 -14.72 -24.95 4.05
N ARG A 825 -15.38 -25.65 4.98
CA ARG A 825 -16.83 -25.46 5.18
C ARG A 825 -17.14 -24.03 5.61
N LEU A 826 -16.35 -23.48 6.55
CA LEU A 826 -16.54 -22.11 7.00
C LEU A 826 -16.27 -21.10 5.88
N TYR A 827 -15.27 -21.33 5.04
CA TYR A 827 -15.02 -20.51 3.85
C TYR A 827 -16.22 -20.57 2.89
N GLU A 828 -16.78 -21.74 2.60
CA GLU A 828 -17.93 -21.84 1.70
C GLU A 828 -19.17 -21.11 2.24
N LEU A 829 -19.45 -21.24 3.54
CA LEU A 829 -20.57 -20.56 4.19
C LEU A 829 -20.35 -19.04 4.27
N THR A 830 -19.12 -18.61 4.54
CA THR A 830 -18.89 -17.22 4.94
C THR A 830 -18.22 -16.34 3.88
N LYS A 831 -17.43 -16.96 3.01
CA LYS A 831 -16.43 -16.38 2.10
C LYS A 831 -15.38 -15.49 2.79
N ILE A 832 -15.22 -15.62 4.11
CA ILE A 832 -14.10 -15.03 4.87
C ILE A 832 -12.83 -15.80 4.49
N ASP A 833 -11.74 -15.10 4.14
CA ASP A 833 -10.49 -15.73 3.69
C ASP A 833 -9.99 -16.77 4.71
N ARG A 834 -9.50 -17.90 4.18
CA ARG A 834 -9.02 -19.06 4.95
C ARG A 834 -7.99 -18.67 5.99
N TRP A 835 -7.13 -17.68 5.70
CA TRP A 835 -6.12 -17.23 6.64
C TRP A 835 -6.75 -16.70 7.94
N PHE A 836 -7.77 -15.84 7.86
CA PHE A 836 -8.47 -15.34 9.04
C PHE A 836 -9.17 -16.47 9.80
N LEU A 837 -9.78 -17.42 9.10
CA LEU A 837 -10.44 -18.59 9.71
C LEU A 837 -9.43 -19.48 10.46
N HIS A 838 -8.24 -19.69 9.90
CA HIS A 838 -7.15 -20.39 10.58
C HIS A 838 -6.70 -19.66 11.85
N LYS A 839 -6.59 -18.32 11.79
CA LYS A 839 -6.26 -17.51 12.96
C LYS A 839 -7.32 -17.57 14.05
N MET A 840 -8.60 -17.57 13.68
CA MET A 840 -9.70 -17.80 14.63
C MET A 840 -9.67 -19.22 15.21
N LYS A 841 -9.33 -20.23 14.41
CA LYS A 841 -9.15 -21.60 14.89
C LYS A 841 -8.02 -21.69 15.93
N ASN A 842 -6.90 -20.97 15.74
CA ASN A 842 -5.83 -20.92 16.74
C ASN A 842 -6.34 -20.46 18.11
N ILE A 843 -7.23 -19.46 18.14
CA ILE A 843 -7.85 -18.97 19.38
C ILE A 843 -8.71 -20.07 20.02
N THR A 844 -9.57 -20.71 19.23
CA THR A 844 -10.45 -21.79 19.71
C THR A 844 -9.65 -22.99 20.23
N ASP A 845 -8.62 -23.43 19.50
CA ASP A 845 -7.77 -24.55 19.90
C ASP A 845 -7.00 -24.23 21.18
N HIS A 846 -6.48 -23.01 21.32
CA HIS A 846 -5.78 -22.59 22.53
C HIS A 846 -6.75 -22.46 23.73
N ALA A 847 -8.00 -22.06 23.50
CA ALA A 847 -9.02 -22.06 24.54
C ALA A 847 -9.32 -23.49 25.05
N VAL A 848 -9.42 -24.49 24.16
CA VAL A 848 -9.55 -25.91 24.55
C VAL A 848 -8.35 -26.36 25.39
N LEU A 849 -7.13 -25.97 25.00
CA LEU A 849 -5.92 -26.28 25.76
C LEU A 849 -5.94 -25.64 27.15
N LEU A 850 -6.40 -24.39 27.28
CA LEU A 850 -6.53 -23.75 28.60
C LEU A 850 -7.57 -24.46 29.48
N GLU A 851 -8.65 -24.97 28.88
CA GLU A 851 -9.67 -25.72 29.60
C GLU A 851 -9.19 -27.06 30.14
N SER A 852 -8.22 -27.72 29.49
CA SER A 852 -7.64 -28.97 30.02
C SER A 852 -6.87 -28.78 31.33
N TYR A 853 -6.54 -27.53 31.70
CA TYR A 853 -5.94 -27.19 32.99
C TYR A 853 -6.97 -26.75 34.05
N ARG A 854 -8.28 -26.73 33.74
CA ARG A 854 -9.33 -26.44 34.73
C ARG A 854 -9.42 -27.57 35.76
N GLY A 855 -8.89 -27.34 36.96
CA GLY A 855 -8.98 -28.28 38.09
C GLY A 855 -7.65 -28.57 38.79
N GLU A 856 -6.53 -28.22 38.15
CA GLU A 856 -5.18 -28.43 38.70
C GLU A 856 -4.47 -27.09 38.88
N GLN A 857 -4.78 -26.38 39.97
CA GLN A 857 -4.12 -25.11 40.29
C GLN A 857 -2.59 -25.34 40.43
N GLY A 858 -1.82 -24.85 39.45
CA GLY A 858 -0.35 -24.88 39.45
C GLY A 858 0.33 -25.71 38.36
N THR A 859 -0.41 -26.46 37.53
CA THR A 859 0.20 -27.35 36.51
C THR A 859 0.37 -26.72 35.12
N MET A 860 -0.21 -25.54 34.86
CA MET A 860 -0.13 -24.88 33.56
C MET A 860 1.30 -24.36 33.28
N PRO A 861 1.96 -24.81 32.19
CA PRO A 861 3.29 -24.33 31.86
C PRO A 861 3.30 -22.82 31.54
N PRO A 862 4.30 -22.04 31.98
CA PRO A 862 4.40 -20.61 31.68
C PRO A 862 4.33 -20.28 30.18
N ALA A 863 4.87 -21.15 29.32
CA ALA A 863 4.83 -21.00 27.87
C ALA A 863 3.40 -21.06 27.29
N VAL A 864 2.50 -21.85 27.91
CA VAL A 864 1.09 -21.93 27.51
C VAL A 864 0.38 -20.62 27.84
N LEU A 865 0.60 -20.09 29.04
CA LEU A 865 0.05 -18.80 29.45
C LEU A 865 0.61 -17.66 28.60
N GLN A 866 1.92 -17.65 28.34
CA GLN A 866 2.55 -16.65 27.46
C GLN A 866 1.91 -16.66 26.07
N ARG A 867 1.73 -17.84 25.47
CA ARG A 867 1.05 -17.97 24.16
C ARG A 867 -0.43 -17.60 24.21
N ALA A 868 -1.09 -17.68 25.36
CA ALA A 868 -2.48 -17.20 25.50
C ALA A 868 -2.58 -15.67 25.52
N LYS A 869 -1.51 -14.98 25.94
CA LYS A 869 -1.46 -13.52 25.99
C LYS A 869 -0.95 -12.89 24.69
N GLN A 870 -0.05 -13.59 24.00
CA GLN A 870 0.40 -13.31 22.64
C GLN A 870 -0.69 -13.66 21.62
#